data_AF-A0A2Y9QQV4-F1
#
_entry.id   AF-A0A2Y9QQV4-F1
#
_cell.length_a   1.000
_cell.length_b   1.000
_cell.length_c   1.000
_cell.angle_alpha   90.00
_cell.angle_beta   90.00
_cell.angle_gamma   90.00
#
_symmetry.space_group_name_H-M   'P 1'
#
loop_
_entity.id
_entity.type
_entity.pdbx_description
1 polymer ?
#
loop_
_entity_poly.entity_id
_entity_poly.type
_entity_poly.pdbx_seq_one_letter_code
_entity_poly.pdbx_strand_id
1 'polypeptide(L)'
;MSEFRIHHDVNELLSLLRIHGGDGAEVYIDLLQKNRTPYVTTTVSAHSAKVKIAEFSRTPEDFLKKYDELKSKNMRSLDPLVYLLSKLTEDKETLQYLQQNARERAELMAGAAASSAPSFSVPASAAKISTQELEELRRQLGSVATGSTLQQSLELTRKMLRDKQSKKNSGQHLPVFPAWVYERPALTGDFLTSSGVGTDAALPIGALPLTSQESAIVEDLLYVLAGVDGRYITAQPLIGRQSRTFLVDPNLDLSVRELVNRILPVAASYSTVTRFIEEKSSFEYGQVNHALAAAMRTLVKEYLILITQLEQLQRQGSLSLQKLWFYIQPTMRTMDILASLATSVDKGECLGGSTLSLLHDRSFNYTGDSQAQELCLYLTKAASGPYFEILEKWIYRGIIDDPYSEFMVEEHELRKEKIQEDYNDKYWDQRYTVVQPHIPSFLQKMADKILSTGKYLNVVRECGHDVTCPVAKEITYTLKERAYVEQIEKAFNYASKVLLDFLMQEKELVAHLRSIKRYFLMDQGDFFVHFMDLTEEELKKPVDDITPPRLEALLELALRMSTANTDPFKDDLKIDLMPHDLITQLLRVLAIETKQEKVLVSAEPTELTLSGLEAFSFDYVVKWPLSLIINRKALTRYQMLFRHMFYCKHVERQLCSVWLSNKAAKQHTLPSAKWCVCAGRRFAGAFTLRQRMLNFVQNIQYYMMFEVMEPTWHILEKNLKSTY
;
A
#
# COMPACT_ATOMS: atom_id res chain seq x y z
N MET A 1 11.42 33.08 -9.53
CA MET A 1 10.77 33.33 -8.22
C MET A 1 9.99 34.63 -8.35
N SER A 2 8.71 34.64 -8.00
CA SER A 2 7.88 35.86 -7.95
C SER A 2 8.33 36.75 -6.79
N GLU A 3 8.24 38.07 -6.93
CA GLU A 3 8.68 39.07 -5.93
C GLU A 3 8.13 38.77 -4.53
N PHE A 4 6.85 38.40 -4.44
CA PHE A 4 6.19 38.02 -3.18
C PHE A 4 6.91 36.92 -2.39
N ARG A 5 7.57 35.99 -3.08
CA ARG A 5 8.28 34.88 -2.42
C ARG A 5 9.58 35.36 -1.78
N ILE A 6 10.27 36.31 -2.42
CA ILE A 6 11.47 36.93 -1.86
C ILE A 6 11.11 37.76 -0.62
N HIS A 7 9.99 38.50 -0.65
CA HIS A 7 9.49 39.22 0.52
C HIS A 7 9.20 38.29 1.70
N HIS A 8 8.56 37.15 1.43
CA HIS A 8 8.28 36.15 2.45
C HIS A 8 9.57 35.56 3.04
N ASP A 9 10.48 35.10 2.18
CA ASP A 9 11.72 34.44 2.60
C ASP A 9 12.64 35.38 3.39
N VAL A 10 12.72 36.67 3.02
CA VAL A 10 13.51 37.68 3.74
C VAL A 10 12.89 37.99 5.10
N ASN A 11 11.57 38.12 5.20
CA ASN A 11 10.89 38.33 6.48
C ASN A 11 11.00 37.11 7.40
N GLU A 12 10.90 35.91 6.85
CA GLU A 12 11.11 34.67 7.60
C GLU A 12 12.55 34.60 8.13
N LEU A 13 13.55 34.92 7.30
CA LEU A 13 14.95 35.00 7.73
C LEU A 13 15.20 36.03 8.82
N LEU A 14 14.62 37.24 8.70
CA LEU A 14 14.72 38.27 9.74
C LEU A 14 14.07 37.80 11.05
N SER A 15 12.94 37.09 10.98
CA SER A 15 12.28 36.52 12.15
C SER A 15 13.12 35.42 12.83
N LEU A 16 13.74 34.55 12.03
CA LEU A 16 14.59 33.44 12.51
C LEU A 16 15.91 33.95 13.12
N LEU A 17 16.46 35.04 12.58
CA LEU A 17 17.66 35.71 13.07
C LEU A 17 17.36 36.69 14.22
N ARG A 18 16.09 36.93 14.54
CA ARG A 18 15.60 37.83 15.61
C ARG A 18 16.18 39.24 15.55
N ILE A 19 16.41 39.77 14.35
CA ILE A 19 16.87 41.15 14.15
C ILE A 19 15.64 42.07 14.26
N HIS A 20 15.51 42.82 15.36
CA HIS A 20 14.35 43.69 15.63
C HIS A 20 14.69 45.19 15.64
N GLY A 21 15.72 45.63 14.90
CA GLY A 21 16.15 47.04 14.97
C GLY A 21 17.13 47.47 13.88
N GLY A 22 16.76 47.31 12.61
CA GLY A 22 17.49 47.87 11.46
C GLY A 22 16.52 48.41 10.41
N ASP A 23 17.06 49.14 9.42
CA ASP A 23 16.31 49.62 8.25
C ASP A 23 15.51 48.44 7.64
N GLY A 24 14.20 48.64 7.47
CA GLY A 24 13.23 47.55 7.27
C GLY A 24 13.55 46.56 6.14
N ALA A 25 12.84 45.44 6.13
CA ALA A 25 13.03 44.32 5.19
C ALA A 25 13.12 44.74 3.71
N GLU A 26 12.50 45.86 3.33
CA GLU A 26 12.52 46.40 1.98
C GLU A 26 13.92 46.78 1.48
N VAL A 27 14.80 47.30 2.33
CA VAL A 27 16.17 47.67 1.91
C VAL A 27 16.97 46.44 1.51
N TYR A 28 16.79 45.34 2.25
CA TYR A 28 17.44 44.06 1.94
C TYR A 28 16.87 43.41 0.69
N ILE A 29 15.58 43.61 0.44
CA ILE A 29 14.90 43.10 -0.76
C ILE A 29 15.38 43.87 -2.00
N ASP A 30 15.51 45.19 -1.92
CA ASP A 30 16.07 46.02 -3.00
C ASP A 30 17.54 45.66 -3.26
N LEU A 31 18.34 45.43 -2.21
CA LEU A 31 19.72 44.95 -2.35
C LEU A 31 19.80 43.57 -3.01
N LEU A 32 18.89 42.64 -2.66
CA LEU A 32 18.80 41.31 -3.26
C LEU A 32 18.36 41.37 -4.73
N GLN A 33 17.41 42.24 -5.06
CA GLN A 33 16.98 42.45 -6.44
C GLN A 33 18.08 43.11 -7.29
N LYS A 34 18.81 44.08 -6.73
CA LYS A 34 19.88 44.82 -7.41
C LYS A 34 21.14 43.98 -7.64
N ASN A 35 21.46 43.07 -6.71
CA ASN A 35 22.58 42.12 -6.84
C ASN A 35 22.22 40.82 -7.56
N ARG A 36 20.97 40.69 -8.02
CA ARG A 36 20.55 39.53 -8.81
C ARG A 36 21.19 39.61 -10.19
N THR A 37 22.31 38.92 -10.36
CA THR A 37 22.82 38.67 -11.71
C THR A 37 21.80 37.80 -12.45
N PRO A 38 21.27 38.26 -13.59
CA PRO A 38 20.48 37.39 -14.45
C PRO A 38 21.48 36.43 -15.10
N TYR A 39 21.19 35.14 -15.08
CA TYR A 39 22.01 34.06 -15.65
C TYR A 39 23.21 33.59 -14.81
N VAL A 40 22.95 32.65 -13.89
CA VAL A 40 23.87 31.51 -13.71
C VAL A 40 23.47 30.45 -14.75
N THR A 41 23.72 30.75 -16.02
CA THR A 41 23.65 29.77 -17.10
C THR A 41 24.82 28.80 -16.96
N THR A 42 24.50 27.56 -16.57
CA THR A 42 25.01 26.28 -17.10
C THR A 42 26.50 26.03 -17.40
N THR A 43 27.45 26.93 -17.14
CA THR A 43 28.89 26.67 -17.34
C THR A 43 29.76 27.47 -16.37
N VAL A 44 29.42 27.50 -15.09
CA VAL A 44 30.39 27.91 -14.06
C VAL A 44 31.10 26.65 -13.59
N SER A 45 32.42 26.60 -13.74
CA SER A 45 33.22 25.42 -13.42
C SER A 45 33.14 25.11 -11.92
N ALA A 46 32.20 24.25 -11.52
CA ALA A 46 32.11 23.72 -10.15
C ALA A 46 33.45 23.09 -9.70
N HIS A 47 34.32 22.75 -10.66
CA HIS A 47 35.69 22.32 -10.43
C HIS A 47 36.55 23.35 -9.69
N SER A 48 36.52 24.64 -10.07
CA SER A 48 37.31 25.68 -9.38
C SER A 48 36.78 25.91 -7.95
N ALA A 49 35.46 25.92 -7.77
CA ALA A 49 34.83 26.06 -6.46
C ALA A 49 35.11 24.84 -5.55
N LYS A 50 35.08 23.62 -6.10
CA LYS A 50 35.41 22.36 -5.39
C LYS A 50 36.85 22.38 -4.88
N VAL A 51 37.81 22.74 -5.73
CA VAL A 51 39.24 22.79 -5.36
C VAL A 51 39.48 23.85 -4.28
N LYS A 52 38.90 25.05 -4.44
CA LYS A 52 39.01 26.12 -3.44
C LYS A 52 38.46 25.73 -2.08
N ILE A 53 37.27 25.12 -2.00
CA ILE A 53 36.71 24.69 -0.71
C ILE A 53 37.56 23.59 -0.08
N ALA A 54 38.14 22.69 -0.89
CA ALA A 54 39.05 21.68 -0.39
C ALA A 54 40.32 22.31 0.25
N GLU A 55 40.87 23.37 -0.35
CA GLU A 55 42.04 24.09 0.20
C GLU A 55 41.75 24.77 1.56
N PHE A 56 40.55 25.30 1.76
CA PHE A 56 40.14 25.92 3.03
C PHE A 56 39.64 24.92 4.09
N SER A 57 39.42 23.66 3.70
CA SER A 57 38.98 22.58 4.60
C SER A 57 40.15 21.96 5.36
N ARG A 58 39.93 21.57 6.62
CA ARG A 58 40.91 20.80 7.40
C ARG A 58 41.10 19.37 6.89
N THR A 59 40.14 18.83 6.13
CA THR A 59 40.15 17.47 5.56
C THR A 59 39.74 17.51 4.08
N PRO A 60 40.68 17.83 3.16
CA PRO A 60 40.37 17.99 1.74
C PRO A 60 39.92 16.68 1.08
N GLU A 61 40.59 15.57 1.37
CA GLU A 61 40.33 14.29 0.67
C GLU A 61 38.93 13.72 0.93
N ASP A 62 38.45 13.81 2.17
CA ASP A 62 37.12 13.32 2.54
C ASP A 62 36.01 14.16 1.91
N PHE A 63 36.21 15.48 1.82
CA PHE A 63 35.28 16.38 1.15
C PHE A 63 35.17 16.04 -0.35
N LEU A 64 36.30 15.83 -1.03
CA LEU A 64 36.31 15.49 -2.46
C LEU A 64 35.61 14.15 -2.69
N LYS A 65 35.90 13.12 -1.88
CA LYS A 65 35.22 11.81 -1.94
C LYS A 65 33.71 11.94 -1.76
N LYS A 66 33.28 12.75 -0.79
CA LYS A 66 31.84 12.94 -0.53
C LYS A 66 31.16 13.70 -1.66
N TYR A 67 31.80 14.72 -2.22
CA TYR A 67 31.25 15.43 -3.38
C TYR A 67 31.09 14.49 -4.58
N ASP A 68 32.07 13.64 -4.87
CA ASP A 68 32.00 12.69 -5.99
C ASP A 68 30.94 11.59 -5.75
N GLU A 69 30.74 11.17 -4.49
CA GLU A 69 29.63 10.28 -4.10
C GLU A 69 28.26 10.94 -4.32
N LEU A 70 28.10 12.22 -3.96
CA LEU A 70 26.82 12.93 -4.13
C LEU A 70 26.54 13.24 -5.61
N LYS A 71 27.59 13.46 -6.40
CA LYS A 71 27.50 13.64 -7.85
C LYS A 71 27.09 12.34 -8.55
N SER A 72 27.64 11.19 -8.16
CA SER A 72 27.23 9.89 -8.72
C SER A 72 25.78 9.52 -8.40
N LYS A 73 25.23 10.07 -7.31
CA LYS A 73 23.81 9.92 -6.92
C LYS A 73 22.86 10.91 -7.62
N ASN A 74 23.33 11.71 -8.59
CA ASN A 74 22.53 12.69 -9.34
C ASN A 74 21.70 13.63 -8.44
N MET A 75 22.29 14.10 -7.34
CA MET A 75 21.61 15.07 -6.48
C MET A 75 21.37 16.41 -7.20
N ARG A 76 20.12 16.87 -7.20
CA ARG A 76 19.74 18.16 -7.79
C ARG A 76 20.46 19.31 -7.10
N SER A 77 20.94 20.28 -7.89
CA SER A 77 21.48 21.56 -7.41
C SER A 77 22.76 21.50 -6.57
N LEU A 78 23.52 20.40 -6.63
CA LEU A 78 24.81 20.28 -5.92
C LEU A 78 25.84 21.33 -6.36
N ASP A 79 25.99 21.54 -7.67
CA ASP A 79 26.98 22.46 -8.23
C ASP A 79 26.71 23.94 -7.87
N PRO A 80 25.47 24.45 -7.96
CA PRO A 80 25.11 25.77 -7.44
C PRO A 80 25.40 25.95 -5.94
N LEU A 81 25.16 24.91 -5.13
CA LEU A 81 25.39 24.96 -3.69
C LEU A 81 26.88 25.03 -3.35
N VAL A 82 27.70 24.23 -4.03
CA VAL A 82 29.18 24.27 -3.88
C VAL A 82 29.74 25.62 -4.35
N TYR A 83 29.18 26.20 -5.41
CA TYR A 83 29.56 27.53 -5.84
C TYR A 83 29.21 28.61 -4.79
N LEU A 84 28.01 28.55 -4.21
CA LEU A 84 27.59 29.48 -3.16
C LEU A 84 28.46 29.37 -1.91
N LEU A 85 28.78 28.14 -1.48
CA LEU A 85 29.69 27.91 -0.35
C LEU A 85 31.08 28.48 -0.61
N SER A 86 31.60 28.33 -1.83
CA SER A 86 32.89 28.92 -2.20
C SER A 86 32.88 30.43 -2.12
N LYS A 87 31.75 31.08 -2.40
CA LYS A 87 31.59 32.54 -2.27
C LYS A 87 31.46 32.97 -0.81
N LEU A 88 30.75 32.20 0.01
CA LEU A 88 30.67 32.44 1.45
C LEU A 88 32.03 32.30 2.16
N THR A 89 32.89 31.40 1.69
CA THR A 89 34.27 31.31 2.21
C THR A 89 35.16 32.49 1.80
N GLU A 90 34.85 33.18 0.70
CA GLU A 90 35.61 34.37 0.25
C GLU A 90 35.25 35.62 1.09
N ASP A 91 34.04 35.71 1.62
CA ASP A 91 33.54 36.89 2.31
C ASP A 91 33.88 36.87 3.83
N LYS A 92 35.02 37.47 4.16
CA LYS A 92 35.58 37.51 5.52
C LYS A 92 34.66 38.19 6.54
N GLU A 93 33.85 39.16 6.13
CA GLU A 93 32.95 39.89 7.04
C GLU A 93 31.81 38.98 7.50
N THR A 94 31.23 38.20 6.58
CA THR A 94 30.16 37.24 6.92
C THR A 94 30.67 36.11 7.83
N LEU A 95 31.89 35.63 7.60
CA LEU A 95 32.53 34.61 8.44
C LEU A 95 32.78 35.11 9.88
N GLN A 96 33.25 36.36 10.02
CA GLN A 96 33.41 36.97 11.34
C GLN A 96 32.06 37.14 12.05
N TYR A 97 31.03 37.57 11.33
CA TYR A 97 29.69 37.74 11.90
C TYR A 97 29.07 36.41 12.35
N LEU A 98 29.23 35.34 11.55
CA LEU A 98 28.77 34.00 11.91
C LEU A 98 29.54 33.42 13.11
N GLN A 99 30.85 33.68 13.21
CA GLN A 99 31.64 33.30 14.38
C GLN A 99 31.23 34.07 15.64
N GLN A 100 30.94 35.37 15.51
CA GLN A 100 30.45 36.21 16.60
C GLN A 100 29.08 35.71 17.09
N ASN A 101 28.14 35.45 16.17
CA ASN A 101 26.81 34.94 16.51
C ASN A 101 26.86 33.53 17.12
N ALA A 102 27.79 32.69 16.65
CA ALA A 102 28.04 31.38 17.27
C ALA A 102 28.59 31.52 18.70
N ARG A 103 29.46 32.50 18.96
CA ARG A 103 29.94 32.82 20.32
C ARG A 103 28.81 33.36 21.20
N GLU A 104 28.02 34.30 20.71
CA GLU A 104 26.88 34.85 21.45
C GLU A 104 25.83 33.78 21.79
N ARG A 105 25.56 32.84 20.86
CA ARG A 105 24.69 31.69 21.14
C ARG A 105 25.30 30.73 22.16
N ALA A 106 26.61 30.49 22.12
CA ALA A 106 27.29 29.67 23.11
C ALA A 106 27.28 30.33 24.50
N GLU A 107 27.44 31.64 24.57
CA GLU A 107 27.37 32.44 25.81
C GLU A 107 25.94 32.49 26.38
N LEU A 108 24.92 32.59 25.52
CA LEU A 108 23.50 32.48 25.93
C LEU A 108 23.15 31.07 26.43
N MET A 109 23.71 30.02 25.83
CA MET A 109 23.57 28.64 26.33
C MET A 109 24.31 28.43 27.66
N ALA A 110 25.46 29.09 27.86
CA ALA A 110 26.18 29.07 29.13
C ALA A 110 25.43 29.83 30.25
N GLY A 111 24.75 30.93 29.93
CA GLY A 111 23.91 31.68 30.88
C GLY A 111 22.67 30.90 31.36
N ALA A 112 22.07 30.06 30.51
CA ALA A 112 20.96 29.18 30.88
C ALA A 112 21.38 27.98 31.76
N ALA A 113 22.67 27.63 31.77
CA ALA A 113 23.21 26.53 32.58
C ALA A 113 23.57 26.94 34.03
N ALA A 114 23.60 28.25 34.35
CA ALA A 114 24.00 28.74 35.66
C ALA A 114 22.90 28.70 36.74
N SER A 115 21.63 28.44 36.40
CA SER A 115 20.53 28.38 37.37
C SER A 115 20.14 26.98 37.84
N SER A 116 20.80 25.91 37.38
CA SER A 116 20.57 24.56 37.91
C SER A 116 21.70 23.60 37.55
N ALA A 117 22.74 23.55 38.37
CA ALA A 117 23.61 22.39 38.45
C ALA A 117 24.24 22.28 39.86
N PRO A 118 24.14 21.13 40.54
CA PRO A 118 25.08 20.81 41.59
C PRO A 118 26.44 20.47 40.97
N SER A 119 27.50 20.79 41.70
CA SER A 119 28.91 20.64 41.31
C SER A 119 29.25 19.24 40.79
N PHE A 120 29.82 19.16 39.58
CA PHE A 120 30.59 17.99 39.15
C PHE A 120 31.90 18.41 38.49
N SER A 121 33.01 17.88 39.00
CA SER A 121 34.36 18.08 38.51
C SER A 121 34.71 17.04 37.44
N VAL A 122 35.06 17.49 36.23
CA VAL A 122 35.64 16.66 35.17
C VAL A 122 37.15 16.56 35.39
N PRO A 123 37.80 15.37 35.29
CA PRO A 123 39.25 15.29 35.28
C PRO A 123 39.83 15.83 33.96
N ALA A 124 40.96 16.53 34.04
CA ALA A 124 41.60 17.17 32.91
C ALA A 124 42.18 16.18 31.88
N SER A 125 41.94 16.50 30.60
CA SER A 125 42.78 16.30 29.41
C SER A 125 43.54 14.97 29.22
N ALA A 126 43.23 14.33 28.09
CA ALA A 126 44.04 13.37 27.33
C ALA A 126 43.96 11.88 27.74
N ALA A 127 42.81 11.26 27.52
CA ALA A 127 42.72 9.84 27.13
C ALA A 127 41.48 9.64 26.23
N LYS A 128 41.62 8.84 25.17
CA LYS A 128 40.52 8.53 24.25
C LYS A 128 39.44 7.75 25.02
N ILE A 129 38.22 8.27 25.04
CA ILE A 129 37.03 7.59 25.59
C ILE A 129 36.90 6.20 24.95
N SER A 130 36.83 5.17 25.78
CA SER A 130 36.59 3.80 25.31
C SER A 130 35.13 3.65 24.84
N THR A 131 34.88 2.76 23.88
CA THR A 131 33.53 2.53 23.33
C THR A 131 32.52 2.10 24.38
N GLN A 132 32.98 1.42 25.44
CA GLN A 132 32.15 1.02 26.58
C GLN A 132 31.75 2.20 27.46
N GLU A 133 32.66 3.15 27.72
CA GLU A 133 32.33 4.38 28.46
C GLU A 133 31.40 5.29 27.65
N LEU A 134 31.52 5.29 26.32
CA LEU A 134 30.61 5.98 25.42
C LEU A 134 29.20 5.35 25.44
N GLU A 135 29.10 4.02 25.52
CA GLU A 135 27.83 3.30 25.64
C GLU A 135 27.19 3.50 27.01
N GLU A 136 27.98 3.52 28.09
CA GLU A 136 27.53 3.83 29.45
C GLU A 136 27.02 5.28 29.54
N LEU A 137 27.77 6.24 28.98
CA LEU A 137 27.35 7.64 28.87
C LEU A 137 26.12 7.80 27.98
N ARG A 138 26.00 7.04 26.89
CA ARG A 138 24.81 7.07 26.02
C ARG A 138 23.60 6.45 26.70
N ARG A 139 23.79 5.43 27.54
CA ARG A 139 22.73 4.83 28.37
C ARG A 139 22.29 5.79 29.47
N GLN A 140 23.22 6.50 30.10
CA GLN A 140 22.93 7.48 31.15
C GLN A 140 22.34 8.79 30.59
N LEU A 141 22.80 9.28 29.43
CA LEU A 141 22.15 10.38 28.70
C LEU A 141 20.78 9.95 28.16
N GLY A 142 20.65 8.69 27.74
CA GLY A 142 19.37 8.09 27.35
C GLY A 142 18.37 8.01 28.51
N SER A 143 18.82 7.79 29.74
CA SER A 143 17.94 7.81 30.92
C SER A 143 17.59 9.22 31.42
N VAL A 144 18.42 10.22 31.12
CA VAL A 144 18.16 11.63 31.52
C VAL A 144 17.26 12.33 30.49
N ALA A 145 17.37 11.99 29.20
CA ALA A 145 16.51 12.52 28.16
C ALA A 145 15.04 12.02 28.24
N THR A 146 14.77 10.93 28.97
CA THR A 146 13.43 10.32 29.05
C THR A 146 12.53 10.93 30.14
N GLY A 147 13.01 11.90 30.91
CA GLY A 147 12.29 12.48 32.05
C GLY A 147 11.06 13.36 31.74
N SER A 148 10.67 13.56 30.47
CA SER A 148 9.50 14.41 30.12
C SER A 148 8.69 13.98 28.86
N THR A 149 8.82 12.72 28.43
CA THR A 149 8.63 12.35 27.00
C THR A 149 7.35 11.62 26.59
N LEU A 150 6.35 11.42 27.46
CA LEU A 150 5.16 10.61 27.08
C LEU A 150 4.21 11.35 26.11
N GLN A 151 3.98 12.65 26.32
CA GLN A 151 3.13 13.45 25.42
C GLN A 151 3.80 13.68 24.05
N GLN A 152 5.11 13.93 24.02
CA GLN A 152 5.84 14.18 22.76
C GLN A 152 5.97 12.93 21.88
N SER A 153 6.14 11.73 22.46
CA SER A 153 6.20 10.49 21.68
C SER A 153 4.84 10.12 21.08
N LEU A 154 3.75 10.36 21.82
CA LEU A 154 2.38 10.12 21.33
C LEU A 154 1.99 11.12 20.23
N GLU A 155 2.38 12.40 20.35
CA GLU A 155 2.19 13.42 19.32
C GLU A 155 2.92 13.05 18.01
N LEU A 156 4.14 12.53 18.10
CA LEU A 156 4.92 12.03 16.97
C LEU A 156 4.26 10.82 16.30
N THR A 157 3.76 9.85 17.09
CA THR A 157 3.03 8.70 16.56
C THR A 157 1.75 9.13 15.85
N ARG A 158 0.97 10.04 16.44
CA ARG A 158 -0.22 10.63 15.79
C ARG A 158 0.14 11.33 14.49
N LYS A 159 1.19 12.14 14.48
CA LYS A 159 1.65 12.83 13.28
C LYS A 159 2.09 11.87 12.17
N MET A 160 2.81 10.81 12.51
CA MET A 160 3.18 9.76 11.55
C MET A 160 1.97 9.01 10.99
N LEU A 161 0.95 8.75 11.81
CA LEU A 161 -0.29 8.14 11.37
C LEU A 161 -1.05 9.07 10.40
N ARG A 162 -1.16 10.37 10.73
CA ARG A 162 -1.73 11.40 9.83
C ARG A 162 -0.99 11.50 8.49
N ASP A 163 0.35 11.47 8.52
CA ASP A 163 1.18 11.58 7.32
C ASP A 163 1.08 10.32 6.43
N LYS A 164 0.90 9.13 7.03
CA LYS A 164 0.63 7.89 6.29
C LYS A 164 -0.73 7.91 5.61
N GLN A 165 -1.74 8.47 6.28
CA GLN A 165 -3.11 8.49 5.79
C GLN A 165 -3.38 9.59 4.77
N SER A 166 -2.81 10.78 4.96
CA SER A 166 -2.90 11.88 3.99
C SER A 166 -2.18 11.57 2.67
N LYS A 167 -1.15 10.71 2.69
CA LYS A 167 -0.52 10.19 1.47
C LYS A 167 -1.41 9.22 0.69
N LYS A 168 -2.35 8.56 1.34
CA LYS A 168 -3.23 7.56 0.72
C LYS A 168 -4.52 8.17 0.16
N ASN A 169 -5.05 9.22 0.79
CA ASN A 169 -6.31 9.82 0.38
C ASN A 169 -6.07 11.10 -0.44
N SER A 170 -6.42 11.04 -1.72
CA SER A 170 -6.42 12.16 -2.66
C SER A 170 -7.54 13.17 -2.35
N GLY A 171 -7.36 14.00 -1.32
CA GLY A 171 -8.01 15.31 -1.27
C GLY A 171 -8.93 15.64 -0.08
N GLN A 172 -8.95 14.88 1.01
CA GLN A 172 -9.61 15.33 2.25
C GLN A 172 -8.66 15.29 3.45
N HIS A 173 -8.49 16.45 4.10
CA HIS A 173 -7.85 16.50 5.41
C HIS A 173 -8.72 15.75 6.40
N LEU A 174 -8.16 14.71 7.01
CA LEU A 174 -8.82 13.95 8.06
C LEU A 174 -9.15 14.85 9.26
N PRO A 175 -10.25 14.57 9.98
CA PRO A 175 -10.58 15.33 11.17
C PRO A 175 -9.49 15.18 12.23
N VAL A 176 -9.13 16.29 12.87
CA VAL A 176 -8.11 16.35 13.92
C VAL A 176 -8.73 16.98 15.15
N PHE A 177 -8.47 16.40 16.33
CA PHE A 177 -8.85 17.02 17.59
C PHE A 177 -7.98 18.25 17.89
N PRO A 178 -8.53 19.29 18.50
CA PRO A 178 -7.75 20.41 19.01
C PRO A 178 -6.67 19.97 20.02
N ALA A 179 -5.52 20.64 20.04
CA ALA A 179 -4.39 20.31 20.91
C ALA A 179 -4.76 20.28 22.41
N TRP A 180 -5.68 21.14 22.85
CA TRP A 180 -6.12 21.21 24.24
C TRP A 180 -6.76 19.91 24.76
N VAL A 181 -7.27 19.04 23.87
CA VAL A 181 -7.84 17.73 24.26
C VAL A 181 -6.77 16.83 24.88
N TYR A 182 -5.53 16.89 24.35
CA TYR A 182 -4.42 16.04 24.80
C TYR A 182 -3.60 16.66 25.93
N GLU A 183 -3.59 17.99 26.01
CA GLU A 183 -2.80 18.72 27.00
C GLU A 183 -3.44 18.76 28.38
N ARG A 184 -4.78 18.63 28.47
CA ARG A 184 -5.53 18.80 29.72
C ARG A 184 -5.52 17.53 30.58
N PRO A 185 -4.78 17.50 31.70
CA PRO A 185 -4.71 16.31 32.55
C PRO A 185 -6.04 16.01 33.28
N ALA A 186 -6.90 17.03 33.45
CA ALA A 186 -8.19 16.87 34.10
C ALA A 186 -9.20 16.01 33.31
N LEU A 187 -8.97 15.81 32.01
CA LEU A 187 -9.88 15.03 31.14
C LEU A 187 -9.61 13.52 31.21
N THR A 188 -8.43 13.09 31.64
CA THR A 188 -8.03 11.67 31.59
C THR A 188 -8.74 10.75 32.59
N GLY A 189 -9.62 11.28 33.45
CA GLY A 189 -10.37 10.50 34.46
C GLY A 189 -9.47 9.68 35.41
N ASP A 190 -8.18 10.02 35.45
CA ASP A 190 -7.10 9.29 36.09
C ASP A 190 -6.40 10.20 37.11
N PHE A 191 -5.67 9.60 38.05
CA PHE A 191 -5.03 10.30 39.15
C PHE A 191 -4.11 11.42 38.63
N LEU A 192 -4.40 12.65 39.06
CA LEU A 192 -3.62 13.84 38.76
C LEU A 192 -2.40 13.86 39.66
N THR A 193 -1.20 13.93 39.08
CA THR A 193 -0.02 14.35 39.85
C THR A 193 -0.20 15.82 40.24
N SER A 194 -0.81 16.05 41.39
CA SER A 194 -0.87 17.39 41.97
C SER A 194 0.55 17.80 42.40
N SER A 195 1.11 18.77 41.69
CA SER A 195 2.23 19.59 42.17
C SER A 195 1.73 20.81 42.96
N GLY A 196 0.54 20.72 43.57
CA GLY A 196 -0.14 21.86 44.20
C GLY A 196 -0.90 21.49 45.45
N VAL A 197 -0.24 21.69 46.60
CA VAL A 197 -0.77 22.22 47.87
C VAL A 197 -2.31 22.12 48.03
N GLY A 198 -2.78 20.95 48.45
CA GLY A 198 -4.06 20.79 49.15
C GLY A 198 -3.79 20.70 50.64
N THR A 199 -4.05 21.79 51.35
CA THR A 199 -3.97 21.91 52.81
C THR A 199 -5.06 21.06 53.47
N ASP A 200 -4.73 19.81 53.81
CA ASP A 200 -5.25 19.10 54.98
C ASP A 200 -4.25 17.98 55.26
N ALA A 201 -3.36 18.20 56.23
CA ALA A 201 -2.40 17.19 56.65
C ALA A 201 -3.15 15.93 57.10
N ALA A 202 -2.82 14.78 56.52
CA ALA A 202 -3.39 13.50 56.92
C ALA A 202 -3.30 13.33 58.44
N LEU A 203 -4.45 13.15 59.10
CA LEU A 203 -4.50 12.86 60.53
C LEU A 203 -3.63 11.63 60.81
N PRO A 204 -2.76 11.63 61.83
CA PRO A 204 -1.88 10.50 62.11
C PRO A 204 -2.71 9.27 62.46
N ILE A 205 -2.85 8.35 61.50
CA ILE A 205 -3.82 7.26 61.55
C ILE A 205 -3.49 6.23 62.64
N GLY A 206 -2.21 6.14 63.02
CA GLY A 206 -1.72 5.23 64.07
C GLY A 206 -2.23 5.54 65.48
N ALA A 207 -2.83 6.72 65.71
CA ALA A 207 -3.42 7.09 67.00
C ALA A 207 -4.93 6.78 67.10
N LEU A 208 -5.56 6.34 66.01
CA LEU A 208 -7.01 6.11 65.95
C LEU A 208 -7.38 4.66 66.33
N PRO A 209 -8.57 4.43 66.93
CA PRO A 209 -9.11 3.09 67.12
C PRO A 209 -9.30 2.36 65.78
N LEU A 210 -9.15 1.02 65.78
CA LEU A 210 -9.30 0.16 64.60
C LEU A 210 -10.58 0.44 63.78
N THR A 211 -11.72 0.70 64.45
CA THR A 211 -13.00 0.99 63.79
C THR A 211 -12.98 2.33 63.05
N SER A 212 -12.32 3.34 63.62
CA SER A 212 -12.16 4.66 62.98
C SER A 212 -11.12 4.60 61.86
N GLN A 213 -10.08 3.77 62.00
CA GLN A 213 -9.13 3.48 60.93
C GLN A 213 -9.84 2.83 59.74
N GLU A 214 -10.65 1.79 59.98
CA GLU A 214 -11.39 1.09 58.93
C GLU A 214 -12.35 2.04 58.19
N SER A 215 -13.13 2.85 58.91
CA SER A 215 -14.05 3.81 58.28
C SER A 215 -13.32 4.85 57.43
N ALA A 216 -12.18 5.36 57.90
CA ALA A 216 -11.40 6.37 57.19
C ALA A 216 -10.75 5.79 55.91
N ILE A 217 -10.27 4.55 55.98
CA ILE A 217 -9.68 3.86 54.83
C ILE A 217 -10.73 3.47 53.80
N VAL A 218 -11.93 3.04 54.24
CA VAL A 218 -13.02 2.72 53.31
C VAL A 218 -13.43 3.96 52.52
N GLU A 219 -13.53 5.13 53.17
CA GLU A 219 -13.79 6.40 52.49
C GLU A 219 -12.70 6.74 51.47
N ASP A 220 -11.43 6.69 51.88
CA ASP A 220 -10.30 6.95 50.97
C ASP A 220 -10.20 5.95 49.82
N LEU A 221 -10.50 4.67 50.09
CA LEU A 221 -10.46 3.63 49.08
C LEU A 221 -11.55 3.84 48.04
N LEU A 222 -12.74 4.33 48.43
CA LEU A 222 -13.79 4.70 47.47
C LEU A 222 -13.36 5.85 46.56
N TYR A 223 -12.63 6.85 47.07
CA TYR A 223 -12.03 7.91 46.24
C TYR A 223 -11.01 7.33 45.24
N VAL A 224 -10.13 6.44 45.71
CA VAL A 224 -9.12 5.79 44.85
C VAL A 224 -9.78 4.92 43.79
N LEU A 225 -10.84 4.19 44.13
CA LEU A 225 -11.61 3.39 43.18
C LEU A 225 -12.27 4.25 42.08
N ALA A 226 -12.60 5.51 42.38
CA ALA A 226 -13.14 6.47 41.40
C ALA A 226 -12.06 7.20 40.58
N GLY A 227 -10.76 6.98 40.84
CA GLY A 227 -9.65 7.64 40.14
C GLY A 227 -9.22 8.99 40.73
N VAL A 228 -9.64 9.29 41.96
CA VAL A 228 -9.21 10.49 42.71
C VAL A 228 -8.22 10.07 43.78
N ASP A 229 -7.13 10.82 43.97
CA ASP A 229 -6.17 10.51 45.03
C ASP A 229 -6.82 10.63 46.42
N GLY A 230 -6.59 9.61 47.25
CA GLY A 230 -7.01 9.59 48.65
C GLY A 230 -6.02 10.33 49.57
N ARG A 231 -6.38 10.46 50.85
CA ARG A 231 -5.54 11.12 51.87
C ARG A 231 -4.44 10.21 52.42
N TYR A 232 -4.75 8.93 52.62
CA TYR A 232 -3.90 7.87 53.16
C TYR A 232 -3.37 6.92 52.07
N ILE A 233 -4.06 6.86 50.93
CA ILE A 233 -3.69 6.06 49.76
C ILE A 233 -3.43 7.01 48.60
N THR A 234 -2.18 7.11 48.18
CA THR A 234 -1.74 8.02 47.12
C THR A 234 -1.23 7.23 45.92
N ALA A 235 -1.64 7.61 44.69
CA ALA A 235 -1.11 6.99 43.48
C ALA A 235 0.35 7.40 43.23
N GLN A 236 1.21 6.45 42.88
CA GLN A 236 2.57 6.78 42.47
C GLN A 236 2.58 7.39 41.06
N PRO A 237 3.49 8.33 40.77
CA PRO A 237 3.68 8.85 39.43
C PRO A 237 4.12 7.72 38.50
N LEU A 238 3.44 7.60 37.36
CA LEU A 238 3.67 6.52 36.43
C LEU A 238 4.98 6.72 35.66
N ILE A 239 5.85 5.70 35.68
CA ILE A 239 7.09 5.67 34.90
C ILE A 239 6.89 4.68 33.73
N GLY A 240 6.47 5.20 32.56
CA GLY A 240 6.34 4.41 31.33
C GLY A 240 5.01 3.65 31.15
N ARG A 241 5.02 2.58 30.35
CA ARG A 241 3.84 1.76 29.97
C ARG A 241 3.52 0.64 30.98
N GLN A 242 3.41 0.98 32.25
CA GLN A 242 3.12 0.00 33.31
C GLN A 242 1.76 0.27 33.97
N SER A 243 1.27 -0.73 34.71
CA SER A 243 0.11 -0.55 35.59
C SER A 243 0.49 0.38 36.74
N ARG A 244 -0.45 1.20 37.21
CA ARG A 244 -0.19 2.14 38.31
C ARG A 244 -0.01 1.38 39.63
N THR A 245 0.98 1.81 40.41
CA THR A 245 1.22 1.34 41.78
C THR A 245 0.72 2.38 42.78
N PHE A 246 0.31 1.92 43.96
CA PHE A 246 -0.24 2.77 45.01
C PHE A 246 0.61 2.69 46.28
N LEU A 247 0.76 3.81 46.97
CA LEU A 247 1.38 3.89 48.29
C LEU A 247 0.29 3.91 49.36
N VAL A 248 0.47 3.07 50.38
CA VAL A 248 -0.41 2.96 51.55
C VAL A 248 0.38 3.38 52.78
N ASP A 249 -0.23 4.14 53.69
CA ASP A 249 0.43 4.62 54.91
C ASP A 249 1.08 3.46 55.73
N PRO A 250 2.38 3.52 56.04
CA PRO A 250 3.08 2.48 56.79
C PRO A 250 2.62 2.34 58.26
N ASN A 251 1.81 3.27 58.78
CA ASN A 251 1.32 3.25 60.17
C ASN A 251 -0.03 2.54 60.35
N LEU A 252 -0.58 1.96 59.28
CA LEU A 252 -1.84 1.21 59.28
C LEU A 252 -1.73 -0.15 59.98
N ASP A 253 -2.82 -0.68 60.51
CA ASP A 253 -2.84 -2.07 60.99
C ASP A 253 -2.49 -3.06 59.85
N LEU A 254 -1.73 -4.11 60.17
CA LEU A 254 -1.25 -5.07 59.17
C LEU A 254 -2.41 -5.80 58.47
N SER A 255 -3.48 -6.12 59.19
CA SER A 255 -4.61 -6.87 58.63
C SER A 255 -5.38 -6.03 57.61
N VAL A 256 -5.60 -4.75 57.94
CA VAL A 256 -6.28 -3.79 57.07
C VAL A 256 -5.44 -3.46 55.84
N ARG A 257 -4.11 -3.29 56.02
CA ARG A 257 -3.18 -3.05 54.92
C ARG A 257 -3.17 -4.17 53.89
N GLU A 258 -3.14 -5.42 54.34
CA GLU A 258 -3.20 -6.58 53.46
C GLU A 258 -4.54 -6.62 52.69
N LEU A 259 -5.64 -6.28 53.33
CA LEU A 259 -6.96 -6.26 52.68
C LEU A 259 -7.07 -5.13 51.63
N VAL A 260 -6.50 -3.95 51.93
CA VAL A 260 -6.38 -2.85 50.96
C VAL A 260 -5.54 -3.27 49.76
N ASN A 261 -4.38 -3.92 49.99
CA ASN A 261 -3.51 -4.42 48.91
C ASN A 261 -4.20 -5.45 48.00
N ARG A 262 -5.21 -6.17 48.48
CA ARG A 262 -6.03 -7.06 47.64
C ARG A 262 -7.05 -6.32 46.78
N ILE A 263 -7.51 -5.15 47.23
CA ILE A 263 -8.49 -4.32 46.52
C ILE A 263 -7.80 -3.43 45.47
N LEU A 264 -6.63 -2.86 45.78
CA LEU A 264 -5.90 -1.92 44.92
C LEU A 264 -5.68 -2.34 43.46
N PRO A 265 -5.52 -3.63 43.09
CA PRO A 265 -5.42 -4.04 41.70
C PRO A 265 -6.58 -3.56 40.82
N VAL A 266 -7.80 -3.47 41.34
CA VAL A 266 -8.94 -2.97 40.55
C VAL A 266 -8.79 -1.49 40.19
N ALA A 267 -8.24 -0.67 41.10
CA ALA A 267 -7.96 0.74 40.83
C ALA A 267 -6.84 0.90 39.79
N ALA A 268 -5.85 0.00 39.80
CA ALA A 268 -4.78 -0.04 38.80
C ALA A 268 -5.33 -0.40 37.40
N SER A 269 -6.23 -1.40 37.34
CA SER A 269 -6.92 -1.80 36.12
C SER A 269 -7.83 -0.69 35.59
N TYR A 270 -8.62 -0.03 36.46
CA TYR A 270 -9.46 1.12 36.10
C TYR A 270 -8.64 2.26 35.47
N SER A 271 -7.50 2.60 36.08
CA SER A 271 -6.60 3.64 35.57
C SER A 271 -6.04 3.29 34.18
N THR A 272 -5.71 2.01 33.96
CA THR A 272 -5.22 1.51 32.65
C THR A 272 -6.31 1.59 31.58
N VAL A 273 -7.54 1.18 31.91
CA VAL A 273 -8.68 1.20 30.99
C VAL A 273 -9.09 2.64 30.62
N THR A 274 -9.14 3.54 31.61
CA THR A 274 -9.53 4.95 31.37
C THR A 274 -8.50 5.66 30.49
N ARG A 275 -7.20 5.48 30.74
CA ARG A 275 -6.14 5.99 29.85
C ARG A 275 -6.26 5.45 28.43
N PHE A 276 -6.56 4.16 28.28
CA PHE A 276 -6.76 3.53 26.98
C PHE A 276 -7.96 4.14 26.22
N ILE A 277 -9.10 4.34 26.90
CA ILE A 277 -10.31 4.91 26.30
C ILE A 277 -10.01 6.32 25.75
N GLU A 278 -9.35 7.17 26.52
CA GLU A 278 -9.06 8.55 26.12
C GLU A 278 -7.99 8.61 25.02
N GLU A 279 -6.94 7.79 25.10
CA GLU A 279 -5.88 7.79 24.08
C GLU A 279 -6.41 7.25 22.74
N LYS A 280 -7.04 6.08 22.74
CA LYS A 280 -7.49 5.40 21.52
C LYS A 280 -8.78 5.99 20.94
N SER A 281 -9.43 6.95 21.61
CA SER A 281 -10.54 7.73 21.06
C SER A 281 -10.07 8.84 20.08
N SER A 282 -8.76 9.03 19.90
CA SER A 282 -8.21 9.99 18.93
C SER A 282 -8.41 9.49 17.49
N PHE A 283 -8.72 10.38 16.54
CA PHE A 283 -9.05 10.01 15.15
C PHE A 283 -7.98 9.13 14.47
N GLU A 284 -6.71 9.29 14.83
CA GLU A 284 -5.57 8.59 14.23
C GLU A 284 -5.55 7.08 14.47
N TYR A 285 -6.25 6.60 15.50
CA TYR A 285 -6.28 5.18 15.84
C TYR A 285 -7.36 4.38 15.09
N GLY A 286 -8.14 5.04 14.22
CA GLY A 286 -9.13 4.41 13.35
C GLY A 286 -10.46 4.03 14.01
N GLN A 287 -11.47 3.73 13.19
CA GLN A 287 -12.88 3.59 13.59
C GLN A 287 -13.12 2.38 14.49
N VAL A 288 -12.40 1.27 14.25
CA VAL A 288 -12.54 0.05 15.07
C VAL A 288 -12.11 0.30 16.51
N ASN A 289 -10.99 1.00 16.70
CA ASN A 289 -10.50 1.34 18.04
C ASN A 289 -11.39 2.38 18.73
N HIS A 290 -12.01 3.31 17.98
CA HIS A 290 -13.01 4.22 18.53
C HIS A 290 -14.24 3.48 19.08
N ALA A 291 -14.76 2.54 18.30
CA ALA A 291 -15.90 1.73 18.71
C ALA A 291 -15.56 0.85 19.93
N LEU A 292 -14.34 0.29 19.98
CA LEU A 292 -13.87 -0.44 21.15
C LEU A 292 -13.80 0.45 22.40
N ALA A 293 -13.22 1.64 22.29
CA ALA A 293 -13.14 2.60 23.40
C ALA A 293 -14.55 3.03 23.88
N ALA A 294 -15.49 3.25 22.95
CA ALA A 294 -16.87 3.56 23.28
C ALA A 294 -17.59 2.41 24.01
N ALA A 295 -17.36 1.16 23.59
CA ALA A 295 -17.90 -0.02 24.28
C ALA A 295 -17.31 -0.17 25.69
N MET A 296 -15.98 0.00 25.84
CA MET A 296 -15.33 -0.02 27.15
C MET A 296 -15.83 1.10 28.06
N ARG A 297 -16.12 2.29 27.53
CA ARG A 297 -16.68 3.41 28.29
C ARG A 297 -18.05 3.08 28.91
N THR A 298 -18.88 2.31 28.22
CA THR A 298 -20.16 1.84 28.76
C THR A 298 -19.96 0.95 29.99
N LEU A 299 -18.98 0.06 29.97
CA LEU A 299 -18.64 -0.83 31.08
C LEU A 299 -18.01 -0.06 32.26
N VAL A 300 -17.18 0.94 31.97
CA VAL A 300 -16.63 1.85 32.99
C VAL A 300 -17.74 2.64 33.70
N LYS A 301 -18.77 3.05 32.96
CA LYS A 301 -19.94 3.72 33.55
C LYS A 301 -20.67 2.84 34.57
N GLU A 302 -20.83 1.55 34.28
CA GLU A 302 -21.46 0.59 35.22
C GLU A 302 -20.63 0.46 36.52
N TYR A 303 -19.31 0.43 36.40
CA TYR A 303 -18.40 0.42 37.55
C TYR A 303 -18.50 1.68 38.40
N LEU A 304 -18.56 2.86 37.79
CA LEU A 304 -18.74 4.12 38.54
C LEU A 304 -20.08 4.16 39.28
N ILE A 305 -21.16 3.65 38.67
CA ILE A 305 -22.47 3.54 39.33
C ILE A 305 -22.37 2.63 40.56
N LEU A 306 -21.67 1.50 40.48
CA LEU A 306 -21.46 0.62 41.63
C LEU A 306 -20.72 1.35 42.77
N ILE A 307 -19.68 2.13 42.46
CA ILE A 307 -18.96 2.92 43.48
C ILE A 307 -19.89 3.93 44.15
N THR A 308 -20.73 4.63 43.38
CA THR A 308 -21.69 5.59 43.98
C THR A 308 -22.71 4.92 44.90
N GLN A 309 -23.12 3.67 44.59
CA GLN A 309 -23.98 2.89 45.47
C GLN A 309 -23.24 2.48 46.75
N LEU A 310 -21.98 2.06 46.65
CA LEU A 310 -21.15 1.72 47.81
C LEU A 310 -20.90 2.93 48.73
N GLU A 311 -20.68 4.11 48.17
CA GLU A 311 -20.58 5.37 48.91
C GLU A 311 -21.87 5.67 49.70
N GLN A 312 -23.04 5.41 49.13
CA GLN A 312 -24.31 5.55 49.84
C GLN A 312 -24.40 4.61 51.06
N LEU A 313 -23.91 3.36 50.94
CA LEU A 313 -23.86 2.42 52.07
C LEU A 313 -22.85 2.86 53.16
N GLN A 314 -21.75 3.50 52.76
CA GLN A 314 -20.75 4.04 53.68
C GLN A 314 -21.34 5.18 54.51
N ARG A 315 -22.10 6.09 53.90
CA ARG A 315 -22.80 7.17 54.61
C ARG A 315 -23.81 6.67 55.66
N GLN A 316 -24.36 5.48 55.45
CA GLN A 316 -25.26 4.82 56.41
C GLN A 316 -24.49 4.09 57.54
N GLY A 317 -23.16 4.06 57.51
CA GLY A 317 -22.31 3.37 58.49
C GLY A 317 -22.39 1.85 58.44
N SER A 318 -22.88 1.28 57.34
CA SER A 318 -23.19 -0.17 57.23
C SER A 318 -22.16 -0.96 56.40
N LEU A 319 -21.18 -0.27 55.81
CA LEU A 319 -20.15 -0.83 54.96
C LEU A 319 -18.90 -1.14 55.78
N SER A 320 -18.52 -2.42 55.85
CA SER A 320 -17.21 -2.84 56.35
C SER A 320 -16.28 -3.13 55.18
N LEU A 321 -14.98 -3.16 55.43
CA LEU A 321 -13.97 -3.41 54.41
C LEU A 321 -14.12 -4.80 53.77
N GLN A 322 -14.56 -5.80 54.55
CA GLN A 322 -14.82 -7.16 54.02
C GLN A 322 -16.08 -7.19 53.15
N LYS A 323 -17.13 -6.42 53.50
CA LYS A 323 -18.32 -6.29 52.64
C LYS A 323 -17.95 -5.60 51.33
N LEU A 324 -17.13 -4.56 51.38
CA LEU A 324 -16.59 -3.90 50.19
C LEU A 324 -15.83 -4.89 49.30
N TRP A 325 -14.89 -5.66 49.88
CA TRP A 325 -14.15 -6.69 49.15
C TRP A 325 -15.04 -7.72 48.47
N PHE A 326 -16.14 -8.13 49.12
CA PHE A 326 -17.11 -9.06 48.54
C PHE A 326 -17.88 -8.43 47.36
N TYR A 327 -18.38 -7.20 47.51
CA TYR A 327 -19.16 -6.54 46.46
C TYR A 327 -18.36 -6.21 45.21
N ILE A 328 -17.06 -5.92 45.33
CA ILE A 328 -16.21 -5.60 44.19
C ILE A 328 -15.67 -6.82 43.42
N GLN A 329 -15.86 -8.05 43.91
CA GLN A 329 -15.34 -9.28 43.27
C GLN A 329 -15.71 -9.38 41.78
N PRO A 330 -16.99 -9.19 41.38
CA PRO A 330 -17.37 -9.32 39.97
C PRO A 330 -16.71 -8.24 39.10
N THR A 331 -16.67 -6.99 39.59
CA THR A 331 -16.07 -5.86 38.88
C THR A 331 -14.55 -5.96 38.77
N MET A 332 -13.91 -6.59 39.75
CA MET A 332 -12.46 -6.80 39.71
C MET A 332 -12.07 -7.69 38.53
N ARG A 333 -12.85 -8.76 38.28
CA ARG A 333 -12.63 -9.65 37.14
C ARG A 333 -12.90 -8.95 35.80
N THR A 334 -14.01 -8.21 35.69
CA THR A 334 -14.32 -7.51 34.43
C THR A 334 -13.28 -6.45 34.10
N MET A 335 -12.87 -5.64 35.08
CA MET A 335 -11.83 -4.61 34.88
C MET A 335 -10.46 -5.21 34.56
N ASP A 336 -10.09 -6.34 35.16
CA ASP A 336 -8.85 -7.04 34.84
C ASP A 336 -8.83 -7.53 33.38
N ILE A 337 -9.94 -8.10 32.90
CA ILE A 337 -10.07 -8.52 31.49
C ILE A 337 -9.93 -7.31 30.56
N LEU A 338 -10.61 -6.19 30.87
CA LEU A 338 -10.50 -4.95 30.09
C LEU A 338 -9.08 -4.40 30.08
N ALA A 339 -8.39 -4.39 31.22
CA ALA A 339 -7.01 -3.94 31.32
C ALA A 339 -6.06 -4.85 30.53
N SER A 340 -6.27 -6.17 30.56
CA SER A 340 -5.52 -7.14 29.77
C SER A 340 -5.69 -6.90 28.27
N LEU A 341 -6.92 -6.63 27.80
CA LEU A 341 -7.22 -6.26 26.42
C LEU A 341 -6.54 -4.95 26.02
N ALA A 342 -6.70 -3.89 26.82
CA ALA A 342 -6.10 -2.58 26.59
C ALA A 342 -4.56 -2.66 26.46
N THR A 343 -3.92 -3.40 27.38
CA THR A 343 -2.46 -3.58 27.38
C THR A 343 -2.01 -4.39 26.16
N SER A 344 -2.79 -5.38 25.74
CA SER A 344 -2.47 -6.20 24.55
C SER A 344 -2.58 -5.39 23.26
N VAL A 345 -3.62 -4.55 23.14
CA VAL A 345 -3.81 -3.66 21.98
C VAL A 345 -2.69 -2.62 21.89
N ASP A 346 -2.30 -2.00 23.02
CA ASP A 346 -1.24 -0.99 23.02
C ASP A 346 0.14 -1.61 22.74
N LYS A 347 0.45 -2.77 23.33
CA LYS A 347 1.72 -3.47 23.10
C LYS A 347 1.89 -3.93 21.65
N GLY A 348 0.79 -4.30 20.99
CA GLY A 348 0.77 -4.76 19.61
C GLY A 348 0.58 -3.66 18.56
N GLU A 349 0.45 -2.39 18.97
CA GLU A 349 0.09 -1.25 18.10
C GLU A 349 -1.03 -1.61 17.10
N CYS A 350 -2.06 -2.30 17.60
CA CYS A 350 -3.09 -2.88 16.74
C CYS A 350 -4.03 -1.80 16.20
N LEU A 351 -4.23 -1.81 14.88
CA LEU A 351 -5.12 -0.91 14.14
C LEU A 351 -6.06 -1.74 13.25
N GLY A 352 -7.33 -1.33 13.12
CA GLY A 352 -8.32 -1.99 12.28
C GLY A 352 -8.46 -3.50 12.52
N GLY A 353 -8.24 -4.29 11.46
CA GLY A 353 -8.39 -5.75 11.49
C GLY A 353 -7.45 -6.51 12.46
N SER A 354 -6.31 -5.93 12.83
CA SER A 354 -5.43 -6.52 13.85
C SER A 354 -6.07 -6.48 15.24
N THR A 355 -6.76 -5.38 15.59
CA THR A 355 -7.51 -5.27 16.86
C THR A 355 -8.65 -6.29 16.90
N LEU A 356 -9.38 -6.46 15.80
CA LEU A 356 -10.46 -7.45 15.71
C LEU A 356 -9.95 -8.89 15.86
N SER A 357 -8.81 -9.21 15.26
CA SER A 357 -8.18 -10.52 15.40
C SER A 357 -7.81 -10.81 16.86
N LEU A 358 -7.22 -9.82 17.54
CA LEU A 358 -6.87 -9.95 18.95
C LEU A 358 -8.10 -10.16 19.84
N LEU A 359 -9.17 -9.40 19.64
CA LEU A 359 -10.43 -9.57 20.39
C LEU A 359 -11.04 -10.96 20.15
N HIS A 360 -10.98 -11.43 18.91
CA HIS A 360 -11.42 -12.76 18.52
C HIS A 360 -10.65 -13.87 19.24
N ASP A 361 -9.31 -13.80 19.22
CA ASP A 361 -8.46 -14.80 19.87
C ASP A 361 -8.65 -14.80 21.39
N ARG A 362 -8.87 -13.62 21.98
CA ARG A 362 -9.20 -13.47 23.40
C ARG A 362 -10.56 -14.09 23.74
N SER A 363 -11.55 -13.99 22.87
CA SER A 363 -12.85 -14.62 23.08
C SER A 363 -12.77 -16.16 23.15
N PHE A 364 -11.83 -16.78 22.44
CA PHE A 364 -11.57 -18.23 22.54
C PHE A 364 -10.81 -18.62 23.80
N ASN A 365 -9.85 -17.81 24.25
CA ASN A 365 -9.09 -18.09 25.46
C ASN A 365 -9.97 -18.19 26.71
N TYR A 366 -11.14 -17.53 26.73
CA TYR A 366 -12.09 -17.55 27.84
C TYR A 366 -13.24 -18.56 27.66
N THR A 367 -13.12 -19.58 26.81
CA THR A 367 -14.19 -20.58 26.58
C THR A 367 -14.64 -21.31 27.86
N GLY A 368 -13.77 -21.39 28.89
CA GLY A 368 -14.11 -21.98 30.19
C GLY A 368 -14.87 -21.05 31.15
N ASP A 369 -14.96 -19.75 30.86
CA ASP A 369 -15.62 -18.75 31.69
C ASP A 369 -16.69 -17.99 30.90
N SER A 370 -17.95 -18.32 31.16
CA SER A 370 -19.10 -17.73 30.46
C SER A 370 -19.18 -16.21 30.59
N GLN A 371 -18.83 -15.65 31.76
CA GLN A 371 -18.95 -14.20 31.99
C GLN A 371 -17.89 -13.43 31.19
N ALA A 372 -16.64 -13.91 31.21
CA ALA A 372 -15.57 -13.31 30.40
C ALA A 372 -15.81 -13.49 28.91
N GLN A 373 -16.39 -14.62 28.49
CA GLN A 373 -16.72 -14.85 27.09
C GLN A 373 -17.82 -13.91 26.60
N GLU A 374 -18.89 -13.69 27.38
CA GLU A 374 -19.95 -12.74 27.05
C GLU A 374 -19.43 -11.30 26.96
N LEU A 375 -18.53 -10.91 27.89
CA LEU A 375 -17.86 -9.61 27.87
C LEU A 375 -17.04 -9.41 26.59
N CYS A 376 -16.17 -10.38 26.27
CA CYS A 376 -15.37 -10.35 25.04
C CYS A 376 -16.25 -10.34 23.79
N LEU A 377 -17.34 -11.13 23.78
CA LEU A 377 -18.29 -11.17 22.67
C LEU A 377 -18.99 -9.81 22.47
N TYR A 378 -19.39 -9.15 23.55
CA TYR A 378 -19.97 -7.80 23.49
C TYR A 378 -18.97 -6.80 22.90
N LEU A 379 -17.73 -6.80 23.38
CA LEU A 379 -16.64 -5.94 22.88
C LEU A 379 -16.36 -6.20 21.40
N THR A 380 -16.27 -7.46 20.97
CA THR A 380 -16.02 -7.82 19.57
C THR A 380 -17.19 -7.41 18.66
N LYS A 381 -18.44 -7.59 19.10
CA LYS A 381 -19.62 -7.13 18.35
C LYS A 381 -19.62 -5.62 18.16
N ALA A 382 -19.34 -4.87 19.21
CA ALA A 382 -19.29 -3.41 19.13
C ALA A 382 -18.12 -2.92 18.26
N ALA A 383 -16.92 -3.49 18.43
CA ALA A 383 -15.73 -3.10 17.68
C ALA A 383 -15.80 -3.47 16.19
N SER A 384 -16.50 -4.54 15.84
CA SER A 384 -16.62 -5.00 14.45
C SER A 384 -17.69 -4.24 13.64
N GLY A 385 -18.59 -3.48 14.28
CA GLY A 385 -19.64 -2.70 13.60
C GLY A 385 -19.11 -1.82 12.46
N PRO A 386 -18.17 -0.89 12.72
CA PRO A 386 -17.61 -0.02 11.68
C PRO A 386 -16.93 -0.81 10.54
N TYR A 387 -16.24 -1.90 10.88
CA TYR A 387 -15.57 -2.74 9.88
C TYR A 387 -16.57 -3.45 8.96
N PHE A 388 -17.70 -3.94 9.52
CA PHE A 388 -18.76 -4.55 8.74
C PHE A 388 -19.53 -3.54 7.89
N GLU A 389 -19.72 -2.29 8.33
CA GLU A 389 -20.32 -1.25 7.50
C GLU A 389 -19.49 -0.96 6.24
N ILE A 390 -18.15 -0.92 6.36
CA ILE A 390 -17.25 -0.79 5.20
C ILE A 390 -17.37 -2.03 4.31
N LEU A 391 -17.39 -3.22 4.91
CA LEU A 391 -17.55 -4.48 4.18
C LEU A 391 -18.87 -4.56 3.41
N GLU A 392 -19.97 -4.10 4.00
CA GLU A 392 -21.30 -4.07 3.37
C GLU A 392 -21.30 -3.16 2.14
N LYS A 393 -20.69 -1.97 2.24
CA LYS A 393 -20.54 -1.06 1.08
C LYS A 393 -19.70 -1.71 -0.03
N TRP A 394 -18.62 -2.40 0.34
CA TRP A 394 -17.75 -3.09 -0.62
C TRP A 394 -18.45 -4.27 -1.31
N ILE A 395 -19.12 -5.14 -0.54
CA ILE A 395 -19.75 -6.36 -1.05
C ILE A 395 -21.05 -6.06 -1.82
N TYR A 396 -21.85 -5.08 -1.38
CA TYR A 396 -23.15 -4.80 -2.00
C TYR A 396 -23.11 -3.73 -3.07
N ARG A 397 -22.12 -2.83 -3.05
CA ARG A 397 -22.01 -1.70 -3.98
C ARG A 397 -20.66 -1.59 -4.68
N GLY A 398 -19.62 -2.30 -4.25
CA GLY A 398 -18.26 -2.15 -4.79
C GLY A 398 -17.53 -0.86 -4.35
N ILE A 399 -18.08 -0.09 -3.41
CA ILE A 399 -17.49 1.20 -2.99
C ILE A 399 -16.65 0.98 -1.73
N ILE A 400 -15.40 1.47 -1.75
CA ILE A 400 -14.55 1.54 -0.57
C ILE A 400 -14.70 2.95 0.03
N ASP A 401 -15.38 3.03 1.16
CA ASP A 401 -15.51 4.26 1.95
C ASP A 401 -14.71 4.08 3.24
N ASP A 402 -13.39 4.18 3.12
CA ASP A 402 -12.44 3.99 4.21
C ASP A 402 -11.50 5.18 4.34
N PRO A 403 -11.86 6.20 5.15
CA PRO A 403 -10.99 7.33 5.42
C PRO A 403 -9.71 6.94 6.17
N TYR A 404 -9.69 5.78 6.85
CA TYR A 404 -8.61 5.38 7.76
C TYR A 404 -7.67 4.29 7.24
N SER A 405 -7.94 3.75 6.05
CA SER A 405 -7.16 2.64 5.48
C SER A 405 -7.07 1.44 6.44
N GLU A 406 -8.16 1.15 7.16
CA GLU A 406 -8.28 0.01 8.07
C GLU A 406 -8.82 -1.25 7.40
N PHE A 407 -9.42 -1.11 6.21
CA PHE A 407 -10.04 -2.20 5.47
C PHE A 407 -9.00 -3.14 4.85
N MET A 408 -9.38 -4.41 4.64
CA MET A 408 -8.47 -5.40 4.07
C MET A 408 -8.11 -5.15 2.60
N VAL A 409 -8.94 -4.41 1.86
CA VAL A 409 -8.71 -4.06 0.46
C VAL A 409 -8.29 -2.60 0.37
N GLU A 410 -7.13 -2.33 -0.24
CA GLU A 410 -6.71 -0.96 -0.56
C GLU A 410 -6.86 -0.70 -2.06
N GLU A 411 -7.29 0.51 -2.42
CA GLU A 411 -7.34 0.97 -3.81
C GLU A 411 -6.09 1.81 -4.12
N HIS A 412 -5.39 1.45 -5.19
CA HIS A 412 -4.27 2.21 -5.73
C HIS A 412 -4.73 3.00 -6.96
N GLU A 413 -4.61 4.32 -6.89
CA GLU A 413 -4.89 5.21 -8.03
C GLU A 413 -3.78 5.09 -9.10
N LEU A 414 -3.91 4.10 -9.99
CA LEU A 414 -3.06 4.00 -11.17
C LEU A 414 -3.63 4.89 -12.29
N ARG A 415 -2.86 5.91 -12.71
CA ARG A 415 -3.27 6.88 -13.73
C ARG A 415 -3.58 6.20 -15.06
N LYS A 416 -4.84 6.26 -15.50
CA LYS A 416 -5.40 5.64 -16.72
C LYS A 416 -4.60 5.96 -18.00
N GLU A 417 -3.94 7.11 -18.08
CA GLU A 417 -3.22 7.57 -19.28
C GLU A 417 -1.91 6.80 -19.55
N LYS A 418 -1.23 6.25 -18.53
CA LYS A 418 0.01 5.48 -18.72
C LYS A 418 -0.24 4.00 -19.04
N ILE A 419 -1.51 3.58 -19.09
CA ILE A 419 -1.92 2.16 -19.12
C ILE A 419 -2.41 1.73 -20.51
N GLN A 420 -2.62 2.67 -21.43
CA GLN A 420 -3.02 2.35 -22.82
C GLN A 420 -1.97 1.48 -23.55
N GLU A 421 -0.70 1.55 -23.13
CA GLU A 421 0.40 0.83 -23.77
C GLU A 421 0.76 -0.50 -23.06
N ASP A 422 0.37 -0.72 -21.80
CA ASP A 422 0.86 -1.86 -21.02
C ASP A 422 -0.11 -2.36 -19.92
N TYR A 423 -0.56 -3.61 -20.11
CA TYR A 423 -1.07 -4.56 -19.09
C TYR A 423 -2.35 -4.22 -18.30
N ASN A 424 -3.52 -4.47 -18.93
CA ASN A 424 -4.82 -4.51 -18.25
C ASN A 424 -4.93 -5.60 -17.15
N ASP A 425 -4.12 -6.66 -17.19
CA ASP A 425 -4.08 -7.68 -16.13
C ASP A 425 -3.38 -7.17 -14.86
N LYS A 426 -2.19 -6.55 -15.05
CA LYS A 426 -1.43 -5.97 -13.93
C LYS A 426 -2.21 -4.84 -13.29
N TYR A 427 -3.01 -4.10 -14.06
CA TYR A 427 -3.86 -3.05 -13.52
C TYR A 427 -4.83 -3.55 -12.45
N TRP A 428 -5.57 -4.64 -12.67
CA TRP A 428 -6.52 -5.14 -11.66
C TRP A 428 -5.86 -5.89 -10.49
N ASP A 429 -4.70 -6.48 -10.73
CA ASP A 429 -3.89 -7.08 -9.66
C ASP A 429 -3.23 -6.02 -8.77
N GLN A 430 -2.84 -4.89 -9.35
CA GLN A 430 -2.19 -3.79 -8.63
C GLN A 430 -3.16 -2.75 -8.08
N ARG A 431 -4.34 -2.58 -8.71
CA ARG A 431 -5.34 -1.59 -8.27
C ARG A 431 -6.00 -1.97 -6.96
N TYR A 432 -6.37 -3.24 -6.81
CA TYR A 432 -6.94 -3.74 -5.56
C TYR A 432 -6.05 -4.83 -5.00
N THR A 433 -5.29 -4.46 -3.98
CA THR A 433 -4.40 -5.36 -3.23
C THR A 433 -4.99 -5.65 -1.86
N VAL A 434 -4.72 -6.85 -1.37
CA VAL A 434 -5.12 -7.25 -0.02
C VAL A 434 -3.99 -6.93 0.96
N VAL A 435 -4.34 -6.20 2.02
CA VAL A 435 -3.40 -5.85 3.09
C VAL A 435 -3.49 -6.90 4.20
N GLN A 436 -2.55 -7.85 4.19
CA GLN A 436 -2.52 -8.99 5.11
C GLN A 436 -2.71 -8.63 6.61
N PRO A 437 -2.06 -7.61 7.20
CA PRO A 437 -2.24 -7.28 8.62
C PRO A 437 -3.62 -6.71 8.97
N HIS A 438 -4.41 -6.27 7.98
CA HIS A 438 -5.75 -5.73 8.18
C HIS A 438 -6.86 -6.76 7.94
N ILE A 439 -6.50 -8.02 7.65
CA ILE A 439 -7.45 -9.13 7.55
C ILE A 439 -7.79 -9.63 8.96
N PRO A 440 -9.06 -9.58 9.41
CA PRO A 440 -9.45 -10.22 10.64
C PRO A 440 -9.26 -11.74 10.52
N SER A 441 -8.70 -12.38 11.56
CA SER A 441 -8.41 -13.82 11.56
C SER A 441 -9.63 -14.68 11.19
N PHE A 442 -10.82 -14.27 11.61
CA PHE A 442 -12.09 -14.94 11.30
C PHE A 442 -12.58 -14.75 9.84
N LEU A 443 -12.06 -13.78 9.09
CA LEU A 443 -12.38 -13.57 7.66
C LEU A 443 -11.31 -14.11 6.71
N GLN A 444 -10.19 -14.60 7.22
CA GLN A 444 -9.05 -15.03 6.40
C GLN A 444 -9.42 -16.08 5.34
N LYS A 445 -10.35 -16.99 5.65
CA LYS A 445 -10.83 -18.01 4.70
C LYS A 445 -11.65 -17.45 3.53
N MET A 446 -12.28 -16.29 3.71
CA MET A 446 -13.15 -15.65 2.72
C MET A 446 -12.51 -14.40 2.10
N ALA A 447 -11.30 -14.01 2.50
CA ALA A 447 -10.65 -12.79 2.05
C ALA A 447 -10.55 -12.69 0.52
N ASP A 448 -10.17 -13.78 -0.15
CA ASP A 448 -10.07 -13.83 -1.62
C ASP A 448 -11.45 -13.69 -2.30
N LYS A 449 -12.49 -14.28 -1.69
CA LYS A 449 -13.88 -14.13 -2.16
C LYS A 449 -14.37 -12.69 -1.99
N ILE A 450 -14.05 -12.05 -0.87
CA ILE A 450 -14.43 -10.65 -0.60
C ILE A 450 -13.75 -9.71 -1.61
N LEU A 451 -12.45 -9.91 -1.87
CA LEU A 451 -11.72 -9.13 -2.88
C LEU A 451 -12.34 -9.29 -4.26
N SER A 452 -12.55 -10.54 -4.71
CA SER A 452 -13.10 -10.82 -6.03
C SER A 452 -14.54 -10.29 -6.19
N THR A 453 -15.36 -10.35 -5.14
CA THR A 453 -16.73 -9.81 -5.15
C THR A 453 -16.73 -8.32 -5.53
N GLY A 454 -15.94 -7.50 -4.84
CA GLY A 454 -15.92 -6.07 -5.15
C GLY A 454 -15.19 -5.74 -6.46
N LYS A 455 -14.17 -6.52 -6.84
CA LYS A 455 -13.56 -6.42 -8.19
C LYS A 455 -14.62 -6.61 -9.28
N TYR A 456 -15.47 -7.64 -9.17
CA TYR A 456 -16.52 -7.92 -10.16
C TYR A 456 -17.54 -6.79 -10.26
N LEU A 457 -17.99 -6.25 -9.13
CA LEU A 457 -18.93 -5.12 -9.12
C LEU A 457 -18.30 -3.84 -9.71
N ASN A 458 -17.01 -3.58 -9.44
CA ASN A 458 -16.35 -2.40 -9.97
C ASN A 458 -16.15 -2.43 -11.48
N VAL A 459 -15.90 -3.59 -12.07
CA VAL A 459 -15.88 -3.74 -13.55
C VAL A 459 -17.22 -3.32 -14.16
N VAL A 460 -18.32 -3.74 -13.55
CA VAL A 460 -19.68 -3.42 -14.04
C VAL A 460 -19.98 -1.93 -13.85
N ARG A 461 -19.59 -1.35 -12.72
CA ARG A 461 -19.76 0.09 -12.43
C ARG A 461 -18.99 0.98 -13.40
N GLU A 462 -17.75 0.61 -13.75
CA GLU A 462 -16.98 1.36 -14.74
C GLU A 462 -17.62 1.35 -16.13
N CYS A 463 -18.49 0.39 -16.41
CA CYS A 463 -19.27 0.35 -17.64
C CYS A 463 -20.57 1.17 -17.58
N GLY A 464 -20.85 1.87 -16.47
CA GLY A 464 -22.01 2.74 -16.32
C GLY A 464 -23.26 2.07 -15.73
N HIS A 465 -23.15 0.84 -15.24
CA HIS A 465 -24.25 0.14 -14.56
C HIS A 465 -24.07 0.19 -13.05
N ASP A 466 -24.92 0.94 -12.37
CA ASP A 466 -24.97 0.96 -10.90
C ASP A 466 -25.71 -0.26 -10.38
N VAL A 467 -24.97 -1.33 -10.13
CA VAL A 467 -25.54 -2.54 -9.54
C VAL A 467 -25.56 -2.39 -8.02
N THR A 468 -26.77 -2.36 -7.45
CA THR A 468 -26.98 -2.56 -6.02
C THR A 468 -27.51 -3.97 -5.81
N CYS A 469 -26.83 -4.76 -4.97
CA CYS A 469 -27.28 -6.09 -4.62
C CYS A 469 -28.67 -6.02 -3.93
N PRO A 470 -29.70 -6.74 -4.41
CA PRO A 470 -31.01 -6.79 -3.75
C PRO A 470 -30.97 -7.55 -2.41
N VAL A 471 -29.86 -8.22 -2.11
CA VAL A 471 -29.62 -9.02 -0.90
C VAL A 471 -28.89 -8.19 0.17
N ALA A 472 -29.18 -6.89 0.29
CA ALA A 472 -28.60 -6.05 1.33
C ALA A 472 -29.17 -6.47 2.70
N LYS A 473 -28.39 -7.25 3.45
CA LYS A 473 -28.68 -7.63 4.84
C LYS A 473 -27.51 -7.20 5.70
N GLU A 474 -27.82 -6.71 6.90
CA GLU A 474 -26.79 -6.33 7.86
C GLU A 474 -25.95 -7.55 8.26
N ILE A 475 -24.64 -7.38 8.23
CA ILE A 475 -23.64 -8.38 8.58
C ILE A 475 -23.20 -8.13 10.02
N THR A 476 -23.70 -8.95 10.94
CA THR A 476 -23.34 -8.85 12.37
C THR A 476 -22.33 -9.92 12.75
N TYR A 477 -21.40 -9.57 13.64
CA TYR A 477 -20.48 -10.56 14.22
C TYR A 477 -21.22 -11.63 15.04
N THR A 478 -20.95 -12.89 14.69
CA THR A 478 -21.43 -14.06 15.44
C THR A 478 -20.27 -15.00 15.71
N LEU A 479 -20.05 -15.37 16.97
CA LEU A 479 -19.00 -16.31 17.37
C LEU A 479 -19.14 -17.68 16.69
N LYS A 480 -20.38 -18.10 16.37
CA LYS A 480 -20.64 -19.26 15.52
C LYS A 480 -20.59 -18.79 14.06
N GLU A 481 -19.45 -19.01 13.42
CA GLU A 481 -18.97 -18.50 12.11
C GLU A 481 -19.92 -18.58 10.89
N ARG A 482 -21.16 -19.06 10.99
CA ARG A 482 -21.97 -19.45 9.81
C ARG A 482 -22.79 -18.33 9.18
N ALA A 483 -23.29 -17.37 9.96
CA ALA A 483 -24.27 -16.40 9.45
C ALA A 483 -23.67 -15.42 8.42
N TYR A 484 -22.56 -14.78 8.75
CA TYR A 484 -21.90 -13.82 7.86
C TYR A 484 -21.22 -14.51 6.66
N VAL A 485 -20.74 -15.75 6.80
CA VAL A 485 -20.16 -16.52 5.69
C VAL A 485 -21.19 -16.77 4.60
N GLU A 486 -22.40 -17.23 4.96
CA GLU A 486 -23.47 -17.47 4.00
C GLU A 486 -23.91 -16.19 3.28
N GLN A 487 -23.90 -15.04 3.97
CA GLN A 487 -24.23 -13.75 3.37
C GLN A 487 -23.17 -13.31 2.36
N ILE A 488 -21.87 -13.47 2.70
CA ILE A 488 -20.75 -13.17 1.80
C ILE A 488 -20.82 -14.07 0.55
N GLU A 489 -21.11 -15.37 0.72
CA GLU A 489 -21.23 -16.28 -0.43
C GLU A 489 -22.42 -15.95 -1.33
N LYS A 490 -23.57 -15.57 -0.76
CA LYS A 490 -24.73 -15.12 -1.54
C LYS A 490 -24.40 -13.86 -2.35
N ALA A 491 -23.68 -12.91 -1.77
CA ALA A 491 -23.27 -11.70 -2.47
C ALA A 491 -22.21 -11.98 -3.55
N PHE A 492 -21.24 -12.85 -3.27
CA PHE A 492 -20.25 -13.31 -4.25
C PHE A 492 -20.92 -13.97 -5.46
N ASN A 493 -21.85 -14.90 -5.24
CA ASN A 493 -22.57 -15.59 -6.30
C ASN A 493 -23.45 -14.64 -7.12
N TYR A 494 -24.02 -13.62 -6.48
CA TYR A 494 -24.77 -12.58 -7.18
C TYR A 494 -23.84 -11.71 -8.05
N ALA A 495 -22.73 -11.23 -7.50
CA ALA A 495 -21.77 -10.39 -8.23
C ALA A 495 -21.16 -11.14 -9.42
N SER A 496 -20.80 -12.42 -9.26
CA SER A 496 -20.26 -13.24 -10.34
C SER A 496 -21.29 -13.48 -11.44
N LYS A 497 -22.55 -13.77 -11.06
CA LYS A 497 -23.64 -13.94 -12.02
C LYS A 497 -23.91 -12.66 -12.82
N VAL A 498 -24.03 -11.52 -12.14
CA VAL A 498 -24.29 -10.24 -12.81
C VAL A 498 -23.17 -9.87 -13.79
N LEU A 499 -21.91 -10.03 -13.39
CA LEU A 499 -20.78 -9.77 -14.27
C LEU A 499 -20.77 -10.73 -15.47
N LEU A 500 -21.04 -12.02 -15.25
CA LEU A 500 -21.06 -13.01 -16.32
C LEU A 500 -22.20 -12.76 -17.32
N ASP A 501 -23.41 -12.50 -16.81
CA ASP A 501 -24.57 -12.16 -17.64
C ASP A 501 -24.29 -10.89 -18.46
N PHE A 502 -23.69 -9.87 -17.85
CA PHE A 502 -23.29 -8.64 -18.53
C PHE A 502 -22.26 -8.89 -19.64
N LEU A 503 -21.21 -9.68 -19.39
CA LEU A 503 -20.18 -10.00 -20.38
C LEU A 503 -20.70 -10.88 -21.52
N MET A 504 -21.60 -11.81 -21.23
CA MET A 504 -22.14 -12.74 -22.22
C MET A 504 -23.26 -12.14 -23.06
N GLN A 505 -24.16 -11.37 -22.45
CA GLN A 505 -25.34 -10.82 -23.13
C GLN A 505 -25.06 -9.45 -23.76
N GLU A 506 -24.50 -8.50 -23.03
CA GLU A 506 -24.35 -7.11 -23.54
C GLU A 506 -23.08 -6.91 -24.36
N LYS A 507 -21.99 -7.58 -23.98
CA LYS A 507 -20.70 -7.47 -24.68
C LYS A 507 -20.42 -8.64 -25.62
N GLU A 508 -21.34 -9.59 -25.73
CA GLU A 508 -21.28 -10.75 -26.64
C GLU A 508 -19.88 -11.40 -26.72
N LEU A 509 -19.26 -11.72 -25.58
CA LEU A 509 -17.90 -12.26 -25.51
C LEU A 509 -17.66 -13.44 -26.47
N VAL A 510 -18.65 -14.34 -26.59
CA VAL A 510 -18.56 -15.50 -27.47
C VAL A 510 -18.44 -15.10 -28.94
N ALA A 511 -19.09 -14.00 -29.35
CA ALA A 511 -19.01 -13.51 -30.72
C ALA A 511 -17.61 -12.96 -31.03
N HIS A 512 -17.02 -12.15 -30.13
CA HIS A 512 -15.64 -11.70 -30.27
C HIS A 512 -14.63 -12.86 -30.31
N LEU A 513 -14.81 -13.89 -29.48
CA LEU A 513 -13.96 -15.09 -29.53
C LEU A 513 -14.09 -15.82 -30.87
N ARG A 514 -15.29 -15.92 -31.45
CA ARG A 514 -15.47 -16.48 -32.80
C ARG A 514 -14.75 -15.64 -33.86
N SER A 515 -14.81 -14.31 -33.78
CA SER A 515 -14.06 -13.43 -34.69
C SER A 515 -12.54 -13.65 -34.57
N ILE A 516 -12.02 -13.81 -33.35
CA ILE A 516 -10.61 -14.19 -33.14
C ILE A 516 -10.29 -15.53 -33.81
N LYS A 517 -11.15 -16.56 -33.68
CA LYS A 517 -10.96 -17.83 -34.39
C LYS A 517 -10.95 -17.65 -35.92
N ARG A 518 -11.88 -16.84 -36.47
CA ARG A 518 -11.99 -16.60 -37.92
C ARG A 518 -10.69 -16.07 -38.53
N TYR A 519 -10.02 -15.13 -37.84
CA TYR A 519 -8.81 -14.49 -38.34
C TYR A 519 -7.51 -15.12 -37.82
N PHE A 520 -7.34 -15.33 -36.51
CA PHE A 520 -6.08 -15.84 -35.95
C PHE A 520 -5.85 -17.34 -36.17
N LEU A 521 -6.92 -18.14 -36.18
CA LEU A 521 -6.84 -19.60 -36.40
C LEU A 521 -7.15 -20.00 -37.85
N MET A 522 -7.31 -19.01 -38.75
CA MET A 522 -7.51 -19.23 -40.19
C MET A 522 -8.70 -20.14 -40.55
N ASP A 523 -9.79 -20.07 -39.78
CA ASP A 523 -11.03 -20.81 -40.09
C ASP A 523 -11.67 -20.34 -41.40
N GLN A 524 -11.65 -19.03 -41.67
CA GLN A 524 -12.17 -18.45 -42.91
C GLN A 524 -11.10 -18.44 -44.00
N GLY A 525 -10.90 -19.60 -44.64
CA GLY A 525 -9.88 -19.77 -45.68
C GLY A 525 -10.06 -18.88 -46.92
N ASP A 526 -11.31 -18.54 -47.27
CA ASP A 526 -11.65 -17.65 -48.39
C ASP A 526 -10.98 -16.26 -48.26
N PHE A 527 -11.10 -15.64 -47.08
CA PHE A 527 -10.43 -14.38 -46.77
C PHE A 527 -8.93 -14.45 -46.98
N PHE A 528 -8.27 -15.51 -46.51
CA PHE A 528 -6.82 -15.67 -46.64
C PHE A 528 -6.35 -15.87 -48.07
N VAL A 529 -7.14 -16.53 -48.92
CA VAL A 529 -6.81 -16.67 -50.34
C VAL A 529 -6.76 -15.29 -50.98
N HIS A 530 -7.83 -14.49 -50.84
CA HIS A 530 -7.90 -13.14 -51.39
C HIS A 530 -6.85 -12.20 -50.79
N PHE A 531 -6.67 -12.22 -49.48
CA PHE A 531 -5.69 -11.38 -48.79
C PHE A 531 -4.27 -11.66 -49.28
N MET A 532 -3.85 -12.92 -49.27
CA MET A 532 -2.49 -13.27 -49.68
C MET A 532 -2.23 -13.01 -51.17
N ASP A 533 -3.25 -13.08 -52.05
CA ASP A 533 -3.12 -12.69 -53.47
C ASP A 533 -2.90 -11.18 -53.62
N LEU A 534 -3.66 -10.39 -52.87
CA LEU A 534 -3.60 -8.92 -52.92
C LEU A 534 -2.31 -8.37 -52.31
N THR A 535 -1.79 -9.01 -51.27
CA THR A 535 -0.61 -8.52 -50.53
C THR A 535 0.71 -9.16 -50.93
N GLU A 536 0.72 -10.13 -51.85
CA GLU A 536 1.94 -10.90 -52.20
C GLU A 536 3.11 -9.98 -52.60
N GLU A 537 2.85 -8.98 -53.43
CA GLU A 537 3.88 -8.06 -53.94
C GLU A 537 4.39 -7.07 -52.87
N GLU A 538 3.55 -6.73 -51.89
CA GLU A 538 3.96 -5.86 -50.77
C GLU A 538 4.70 -6.65 -49.69
N LEU A 539 4.27 -7.88 -49.38
CA LEU A 539 4.90 -8.71 -48.35
C LEU A 539 6.27 -9.29 -48.75
N LYS A 540 6.59 -9.35 -50.05
CA LYS A 540 7.92 -9.74 -50.54
C LYS A 540 9.00 -8.70 -50.24
N LYS A 541 8.62 -7.42 -50.05
CA LYS A 541 9.56 -6.33 -49.76
C LYS A 541 10.16 -6.51 -48.35
N PRO A 542 11.36 -5.93 -48.08
CA PRO A 542 11.86 -5.86 -46.71
C PRO A 542 10.94 -4.97 -45.85
N VAL A 543 10.88 -5.24 -44.55
CA VAL A 543 9.97 -4.57 -43.60
C VAL A 543 10.04 -3.03 -43.65
N ASP A 544 11.22 -2.47 -43.87
CA ASP A 544 11.44 -1.02 -43.92
C ASP A 544 10.82 -0.35 -45.16
N ASP A 545 10.67 -1.09 -46.26
CA ASP A 545 10.12 -0.59 -47.53
C ASP A 545 8.59 -0.72 -47.60
N ILE A 546 7.97 -1.33 -46.59
CA ILE A 546 6.53 -1.58 -46.55
C ILE A 546 5.81 -0.35 -46.01
N THR A 547 4.82 0.13 -46.76
CA THR A 547 3.94 1.22 -46.32
C THR A 547 2.73 0.66 -45.54
N PRO A 548 2.64 0.85 -44.20
CA PRO A 548 1.56 0.25 -43.40
C PRO A 548 0.13 0.66 -43.83
N PRO A 549 -0.15 1.94 -44.19
CA PRO A 549 -1.49 2.33 -44.64
C PRO A 549 -1.95 1.58 -45.91
N ARG A 550 -1.01 1.19 -46.77
CA ARG A 550 -1.32 0.41 -47.98
C ARG A 550 -1.72 -1.01 -47.62
N LEU A 551 -1.02 -1.65 -46.67
CA LEU A 551 -1.39 -2.98 -46.19
C LEU A 551 -2.76 -2.97 -45.52
N GLU A 552 -3.05 -1.95 -44.71
CA GLU A 552 -4.36 -1.80 -44.07
C GLU A 552 -5.49 -1.65 -45.10
N ALA A 553 -5.28 -0.85 -46.16
CA ALA A 553 -6.24 -0.71 -47.25
C ALA A 553 -6.45 -2.02 -48.04
N LEU A 554 -5.39 -2.81 -48.25
CA LEU A 554 -5.48 -4.13 -48.88
C LEU A 554 -6.20 -5.15 -47.99
N LEU A 555 -5.99 -5.08 -46.67
CA LEU A 555 -6.72 -5.89 -45.69
C LEU A 555 -8.21 -5.59 -45.75
N GLU A 556 -8.58 -4.31 -45.70
CA GLU A 556 -9.98 -3.88 -45.76
C GLU A 556 -10.65 -4.32 -47.07
N LEU A 557 -9.94 -4.22 -48.19
CA LEU A 557 -10.41 -4.71 -49.49
C LEU A 557 -10.66 -6.23 -49.47
N ALA A 558 -9.69 -7.01 -48.98
CA ALA A 558 -9.81 -8.46 -48.89
C ALA A 558 -10.98 -8.89 -47.98
N LEU A 559 -11.17 -8.17 -46.88
CA LEU A 559 -12.25 -8.42 -45.92
C LEU A 559 -13.64 -8.16 -46.51
N ARG A 560 -13.76 -7.13 -47.36
CA ARG A 560 -15.01 -6.80 -48.09
C ARG A 560 -15.31 -7.79 -49.22
N MET A 561 -14.28 -8.33 -49.88
CA MET A 561 -14.43 -9.31 -50.95
C MET A 561 -14.84 -10.70 -50.42
N SER A 562 -14.43 -11.04 -49.21
CA SER A 562 -14.70 -12.34 -48.61
C SER A 562 -16.10 -12.43 -47.98
N THR A 563 -16.56 -13.67 -47.81
CA THR A 563 -17.70 -14.04 -46.95
C THR A 563 -17.56 -13.58 -45.49
N ALA A 564 -16.33 -13.29 -45.03
CA ALA A 564 -16.03 -12.70 -43.73
C ALA A 564 -16.64 -11.29 -43.50
N ASN A 565 -17.15 -10.63 -44.56
CA ASN A 565 -17.85 -9.35 -44.47
C ASN A 565 -19.12 -9.39 -43.58
N THR A 566 -19.66 -10.59 -43.33
CA THR A 566 -20.82 -10.82 -42.46
C THR A 566 -20.53 -10.66 -40.97
N ASP A 567 -19.26 -10.60 -40.56
CA ASP A 567 -18.87 -10.45 -39.16
C ASP A 567 -19.09 -9.01 -38.64
N PRO A 568 -19.82 -8.80 -37.53
CA PRO A 568 -19.97 -7.50 -36.90
C PRO A 568 -18.66 -6.88 -36.39
N PHE A 569 -17.69 -7.69 -35.94
CA PHE A 569 -16.46 -7.23 -35.28
C PHE A 569 -15.23 -7.23 -36.19
N LYS A 570 -15.46 -7.20 -37.50
CA LYS A 570 -14.40 -7.26 -38.51
C LYS A 570 -13.48 -6.02 -38.51
N ASP A 571 -13.99 -4.87 -38.07
CA ASP A 571 -13.26 -3.60 -38.06
C ASP A 571 -12.20 -3.52 -36.94
N ASP A 572 -12.29 -4.42 -35.95
CA ASP A 572 -11.35 -4.51 -34.82
C ASP A 572 -10.01 -5.18 -35.23
N LEU A 573 -9.94 -5.78 -36.43
CA LEU A 573 -8.72 -6.37 -36.98
C LEU A 573 -7.78 -5.27 -37.49
N LYS A 574 -6.52 -5.32 -37.07
CA LYS A 574 -5.46 -4.38 -37.48
C LYS A 574 -4.22 -5.15 -37.92
N ILE A 575 -3.42 -4.54 -38.78
CA ILE A 575 -2.10 -5.07 -39.12
C ILE A 575 -1.06 -4.52 -38.17
N ASP A 576 -0.23 -5.41 -37.62
CA ASP A 576 0.95 -5.06 -36.85
C ASP A 576 2.20 -5.72 -37.46
N LEU A 577 3.28 -4.95 -37.57
CA LEU A 577 4.55 -5.39 -38.14
C LEU A 577 5.53 -5.63 -37.00
N MET A 578 5.80 -6.91 -36.73
CA MET A 578 6.65 -7.28 -35.61
C MET A 578 8.12 -7.02 -35.94
N PRO A 579 8.89 -6.39 -35.04
CA PRO A 579 10.30 -6.08 -35.26
C PRO A 579 11.23 -7.30 -35.19
N HIS A 580 10.70 -8.49 -34.90
CA HIS A 580 11.48 -9.72 -34.74
C HIS A 580 10.74 -10.92 -35.34
N ASP A 581 11.52 -11.88 -35.85
CA ASP A 581 11.09 -13.17 -36.36
C ASP A 581 10.34 -13.98 -35.30
N LEU A 582 9.54 -14.96 -35.73
CA LEU A 582 8.79 -15.83 -34.83
C LEU A 582 9.72 -16.57 -33.85
N ILE A 583 10.86 -17.07 -34.33
CA ILE A 583 11.82 -17.82 -33.50
C ILE A 583 12.42 -16.91 -32.43
N THR A 584 12.84 -15.71 -32.82
CA THR A 584 13.38 -14.69 -31.90
C THR A 584 12.33 -14.25 -30.88
N GLN A 585 11.07 -14.09 -31.31
CA GLN A 585 9.95 -13.79 -30.42
C GLN A 585 9.73 -14.90 -29.40
N LEU A 586 9.72 -16.18 -29.83
CA LEU A 586 9.55 -17.33 -28.94
C LEU A 586 10.71 -17.46 -27.94
N LEU A 587 11.95 -17.31 -28.40
CA LEU A 587 13.13 -17.36 -27.54
C LEU A 587 13.13 -16.23 -26.50
N ARG A 588 12.71 -15.01 -26.87
CA ARG A 588 12.57 -13.91 -25.91
C ARG A 588 11.48 -14.17 -24.87
N VAL A 589 10.33 -14.70 -25.28
CA VAL A 589 9.25 -15.03 -24.32
C VAL A 589 9.66 -16.14 -23.35
N LEU A 590 10.42 -17.14 -23.81
CA LEU A 590 10.99 -18.17 -22.93
C LEU A 590 12.11 -17.61 -22.03
N ALA A 591 12.88 -16.63 -22.51
CA ALA A 591 13.93 -15.98 -21.73
C ALA A 591 13.39 -15.09 -20.59
N ILE A 592 12.16 -14.57 -20.67
CA ILE A 592 11.52 -13.77 -19.61
C ILE A 592 11.34 -14.56 -18.29
N GLU A 593 11.26 -15.90 -18.35
CA GLU A 593 11.10 -16.74 -17.16
C GLU A 593 12.43 -17.17 -16.52
N THR A 594 13.58 -16.88 -17.14
CA THR A 594 14.91 -17.29 -16.63
C THR A 594 15.86 -16.10 -16.46
N LYS A 595 16.75 -16.15 -15.44
CA LYS A 595 17.76 -15.10 -15.15
C LYS A 595 18.81 -14.88 -16.28
N GLN A 596 18.60 -15.44 -17.48
CA GLN A 596 19.49 -15.38 -18.64
C GLN A 596 19.19 -14.22 -19.60
N GLU A 597 18.43 -13.23 -19.12
CA GLU A 597 18.06 -12.00 -19.85
C GLU A 597 19.28 -11.23 -20.42
N LYS A 598 20.43 -11.26 -19.76
CA LYS A 598 21.61 -10.45 -20.15
C LYS A 598 22.39 -10.97 -21.36
N VAL A 599 22.24 -12.23 -21.76
CA VAL A 599 23.04 -12.84 -22.85
C VAL A 599 22.30 -12.80 -24.20
N LEU A 600 20.98 -12.85 -24.18
CA LEU A 600 20.14 -12.78 -25.41
C LEU A 600 19.77 -11.35 -25.81
N VAL A 601 19.73 -10.41 -24.86
CA VAL A 601 19.53 -8.98 -25.15
C VAL A 601 20.79 -8.35 -25.78
N SER A 602 21.97 -8.92 -25.52
CA SER A 602 23.25 -8.48 -26.09
C SER A 602 23.60 -9.10 -27.44
N ALA A 603 22.78 -10.02 -27.96
CA ALA A 603 22.89 -10.36 -29.37
C ALA A 603 22.35 -9.15 -30.14
N GLU A 604 23.26 -8.41 -30.77
CA GLU A 604 22.88 -7.37 -31.74
C GLU A 604 21.83 -7.94 -32.71
N PRO A 605 20.89 -7.13 -33.21
CA PRO A 605 20.02 -7.54 -34.29
C PRO A 605 20.91 -7.78 -35.52
N THR A 606 21.47 -8.98 -35.64
CA THR A 606 22.31 -9.37 -36.76
C THR A 606 21.45 -9.29 -38.01
N GLU A 607 21.57 -8.17 -38.74
CA GLU A 607 21.44 -8.02 -40.18
C GLU A 607 20.55 -9.06 -40.90
N LEU A 608 19.31 -9.22 -40.43
CA LEU A 608 18.28 -9.94 -41.16
C LEU A 608 17.31 -8.86 -41.63
N THR A 609 17.44 -8.51 -42.91
CA THR A 609 16.42 -7.74 -43.62
C THR A 609 15.15 -8.59 -43.61
N LEU A 610 14.36 -8.42 -42.54
CA LEU A 610 13.18 -9.24 -42.33
C LEU A 610 12.22 -8.96 -43.48
N SER A 611 11.84 -10.02 -44.19
CA SER A 611 10.81 -9.89 -45.22
C SER A 611 9.47 -9.55 -44.56
N GLY A 612 8.66 -8.74 -45.23
CA GLY A 612 7.31 -8.41 -44.78
C GLY A 612 6.49 -9.63 -44.40
N LEU A 613 6.66 -10.74 -45.11
CA LEU A 613 5.97 -12.00 -44.85
C LEU A 613 6.27 -12.58 -43.46
N GLU A 614 7.51 -12.44 -42.99
CA GLU A 614 7.92 -12.96 -41.69
C GLU A 614 7.60 -11.97 -40.57
N ALA A 615 7.66 -10.66 -40.85
CA ALA A 615 7.26 -9.60 -39.93
C ALA A 615 5.74 -9.49 -39.71
N PHE A 616 4.94 -9.97 -40.67
CA PHE A 616 3.49 -9.79 -40.67
C PHE A 616 2.79 -10.45 -39.49
N SER A 617 1.91 -9.70 -38.82
CA SER A 617 1.02 -10.22 -37.79
C SER A 617 -0.31 -9.46 -37.76
N PHE A 618 -1.35 -10.12 -37.25
CA PHE A 618 -2.61 -9.46 -36.95
C PHE A 618 -2.66 -8.99 -35.50
N ASP A 619 -3.24 -7.82 -35.28
CA ASP A 619 -3.66 -7.35 -33.96
C ASP A 619 -5.18 -7.23 -33.91
N TYR A 620 -5.73 -7.32 -32.70
CA TYR A 620 -7.17 -7.26 -32.47
C TYR A 620 -7.48 -6.27 -31.36
N VAL A 621 -8.17 -5.20 -31.72
CA VAL A 621 -8.48 -4.10 -30.80
C VAL A 621 -9.65 -4.50 -29.91
N VAL A 622 -9.36 -4.74 -28.62
CA VAL A 622 -10.39 -5.09 -27.64
C VAL A 622 -10.70 -3.89 -26.76
N LYS A 623 -11.97 -3.48 -26.75
CA LYS A 623 -12.44 -2.39 -25.88
C LYS A 623 -12.65 -2.90 -24.44
N TRP A 624 -12.56 -1.97 -23.49
CA TRP A 624 -13.03 -2.19 -22.12
C TRP A 624 -14.52 -2.58 -22.16
N PRO A 625 -14.98 -3.64 -21.45
CA PRO A 625 -14.32 -4.47 -20.42
C PRO A 625 -13.76 -5.81 -20.91
N LEU A 626 -13.94 -6.18 -22.18
CA LEU A 626 -13.53 -7.48 -22.72
C LEU A 626 -12.01 -7.70 -22.68
N SER A 627 -11.25 -6.61 -22.61
CA SER A 627 -9.80 -6.60 -22.45
C SER A 627 -9.30 -7.27 -21.17
N LEU A 628 -10.18 -7.50 -20.18
CA LEU A 628 -9.90 -8.31 -18.99
C LEU A 628 -9.71 -9.79 -19.31
N ILE A 629 -10.53 -10.30 -20.23
CA ILE A 629 -10.54 -11.71 -20.60
C ILE A 629 -9.60 -11.94 -21.78
N ILE A 630 -9.72 -11.10 -22.80
CA ILE A 630 -8.82 -11.08 -23.95
C ILE A 630 -7.67 -10.13 -23.63
N ASN A 631 -6.78 -10.62 -22.77
CA ASN A 631 -5.59 -9.89 -22.37
C ASN A 631 -4.54 -9.85 -23.49
N ARG A 632 -3.61 -8.87 -23.43
CA ARG A 632 -2.48 -8.79 -24.37
C ARG A 632 -1.64 -10.06 -24.35
N LYS A 633 -1.51 -10.72 -23.18
CA LYS A 633 -0.79 -11.99 -23.04
C LYS A 633 -1.41 -13.11 -23.88
N ALA A 634 -2.73 -13.28 -23.87
CA ALA A 634 -3.41 -14.25 -24.73
C ALA A 634 -3.30 -13.82 -26.20
N LEU A 635 -3.52 -12.54 -26.49
CA LEU A 635 -3.44 -12.04 -27.86
C LEU A 635 -2.06 -12.27 -28.49
N THR A 636 -0.98 -12.00 -27.77
CA THR A 636 0.39 -12.29 -28.23
C THR A 636 0.63 -13.78 -28.49
N ARG A 637 0.01 -14.68 -27.70
CA ARG A 637 0.09 -16.12 -27.96
C ARG A 637 -0.69 -16.52 -29.22
N TYR A 638 -1.88 -15.94 -29.42
CA TYR A 638 -2.64 -16.13 -30.66
C TYR A 638 -1.89 -15.57 -31.87
N GLN A 639 -1.21 -14.43 -31.73
CA GLN A 639 -0.35 -13.85 -32.77
C GLN A 639 0.78 -14.79 -33.16
N MET A 640 1.50 -15.37 -32.20
CA MET A 640 2.57 -16.34 -32.48
C MET A 640 2.05 -17.56 -33.23
N LEU A 641 0.90 -18.08 -32.80
CA LEU A 641 0.26 -19.22 -33.44
C LEU A 641 -0.13 -18.88 -34.89
N PHE A 642 -0.77 -17.72 -35.09
CA PHE A 642 -1.13 -17.20 -36.39
C PHE A 642 0.09 -17.07 -37.32
N ARG A 643 1.18 -16.44 -36.86
CA ARG A 643 2.41 -16.26 -37.66
C ARG A 643 2.96 -17.58 -38.17
N HIS A 644 2.97 -18.61 -37.31
CA HIS A 644 3.42 -19.95 -37.72
C HIS A 644 2.52 -20.55 -38.81
N MET A 645 1.20 -20.50 -38.61
CA MET A 645 0.23 -21.02 -39.58
C MET A 645 0.27 -20.28 -40.91
N PHE A 646 0.38 -18.95 -40.85
CA PHE A 646 0.46 -18.09 -42.02
C PHE A 646 1.69 -18.42 -42.87
N TYR A 647 2.84 -18.65 -42.23
CA TYR A 647 4.04 -19.10 -42.92
C TYR A 647 3.86 -20.47 -43.59
N CYS A 648 3.31 -21.46 -42.87
CA CYS A 648 2.98 -22.77 -43.45
C CYS A 648 2.05 -22.62 -44.67
N LYS A 649 1.05 -21.75 -44.60
CA LYS A 649 0.13 -21.49 -45.72
C LYS A 649 0.84 -20.83 -46.89
N HIS A 650 1.73 -19.89 -46.64
CA HIS A 650 2.51 -19.24 -47.69
C HIS A 650 3.39 -20.24 -48.45
N VAL A 651 4.14 -21.09 -47.74
CA VAL A 651 5.01 -22.07 -48.40
C VAL A 651 4.23 -23.13 -49.18
N GLU A 652 3.05 -23.54 -48.70
CA GLU A 652 2.15 -24.40 -49.46
C GLU A 652 1.74 -23.75 -50.79
N ARG A 653 1.35 -22.48 -50.75
CA ARG A 653 0.96 -21.72 -51.94
C ARG A 653 2.12 -21.55 -52.93
N GLN A 654 3.33 -21.28 -52.46
CA GLN A 654 4.52 -21.21 -53.32
C GLN A 654 4.81 -22.55 -54.01
N LEU A 655 4.71 -23.67 -53.29
CA LEU A 655 4.86 -25.02 -53.88
C LEU A 655 3.78 -25.33 -54.94
N CYS A 656 2.57 -24.80 -54.76
CA CYS A 656 1.49 -24.88 -55.74
C CYS A 656 1.73 -23.98 -56.96
N SER A 657 2.24 -22.75 -56.78
CA SER A 657 2.63 -21.86 -57.88
C SER A 657 3.72 -22.48 -58.76
N VAL A 658 4.75 -23.08 -58.13
CA VAL A 658 5.80 -23.83 -58.83
C VAL A 658 5.24 -25.04 -59.57
N TRP A 659 4.18 -25.67 -59.06
CA TRP A 659 3.51 -26.76 -59.78
C TRP A 659 2.82 -26.27 -61.06
N LEU A 660 2.14 -25.12 -61.01
CA LEU A 660 1.48 -24.51 -62.17
C LEU A 660 2.52 -24.15 -63.25
N SER A 661 3.62 -23.49 -62.86
CA SER A 661 4.69 -23.12 -63.80
C SER A 661 5.39 -24.34 -64.39
N ASN A 662 5.66 -25.38 -63.58
CA ASN A 662 6.25 -26.62 -64.06
C ASN A 662 5.33 -27.39 -65.03
N LYS A 663 4.00 -27.34 -64.81
CA LYS A 663 3.02 -27.94 -65.72
C LYS A 663 2.98 -27.20 -67.06
N ALA A 664 3.01 -25.87 -67.04
CA ALA A 664 3.09 -25.03 -68.25
C ALA A 664 4.42 -25.26 -69.00
N ALA A 665 5.55 -25.30 -68.30
CA ALA A 665 6.86 -25.59 -68.89
C ALA A 665 6.90 -26.95 -69.58
N LYS A 666 6.25 -27.97 -69.00
CA LYS A 666 6.08 -29.29 -69.62
C LYS A 666 5.30 -29.24 -70.94
N GLN A 667 4.31 -28.34 -71.07
CA GLN A 667 3.54 -28.18 -72.31
C GLN A 667 4.36 -27.52 -73.44
N HIS A 668 5.32 -26.66 -73.11
CA HIS A 668 6.18 -25.97 -74.08
C HIS A 668 7.47 -26.74 -74.44
N THR A 669 7.68 -27.94 -73.90
CA THR A 669 8.89 -28.73 -74.17
C THR A 669 8.73 -29.54 -75.48
N LEU A 670 9.39 -29.07 -76.56
CA LEU A 670 9.46 -29.76 -77.86
C LEU A 670 10.19 -31.12 -77.77
N PRO A 671 9.79 -32.13 -78.58
CA PRO A 671 10.38 -33.47 -78.57
C PRO A 671 11.72 -33.51 -79.33
N SER A 672 12.77 -32.90 -78.78
CA SER A 672 14.15 -33.11 -79.25
C SER A 672 14.87 -34.11 -78.34
N ALA A 673 15.24 -35.25 -78.90
CA ALA A 673 15.63 -36.47 -78.18
C ALA A 673 16.90 -36.36 -77.31
N LYS A 674 17.78 -35.37 -77.54
CA LYS A 674 19.01 -35.19 -76.73
C LYS A 674 18.88 -34.18 -75.58
N TRP A 675 18.03 -33.16 -75.72
CA TRP A 675 17.71 -32.24 -74.62
C TRP A 675 16.79 -32.90 -73.58
N CYS A 676 15.92 -33.79 -74.04
CA CYS A 676 14.88 -34.43 -73.22
C CYS A 676 15.41 -35.36 -72.12
N VAL A 677 16.53 -36.07 -72.32
CA VAL A 677 16.97 -37.11 -71.36
C VAL A 677 17.63 -36.48 -70.12
N CYS A 678 18.56 -35.53 -70.29
CA CYS A 678 19.26 -34.90 -69.18
C CYS A 678 18.43 -33.80 -68.50
N ALA A 679 17.71 -32.98 -69.27
CA ALA A 679 16.80 -31.98 -68.70
C ALA A 679 15.59 -32.67 -68.07
N GLY A 680 14.97 -33.65 -68.74
CA GLY A 680 13.83 -34.40 -68.22
C GLY A 680 14.12 -35.15 -66.91
N ARG A 681 15.33 -35.70 -66.72
CA ARG A 681 15.74 -36.32 -65.44
C ARG A 681 15.90 -35.30 -64.31
N ARG A 682 16.43 -34.10 -64.59
CA ARG A 682 16.54 -33.01 -63.61
C ARG A 682 15.17 -32.44 -63.23
N PHE A 683 14.29 -32.26 -64.21
CA PHE A 683 12.89 -31.87 -63.97
C PHE A 683 12.15 -32.94 -63.16
N ALA A 684 12.28 -34.23 -63.50
CA ALA A 684 11.69 -35.34 -62.73
C ALA A 684 12.17 -35.40 -61.26
N GLY A 685 13.45 -35.10 -61.02
CA GLY A 685 14.00 -34.95 -59.67
C GLY A 685 13.32 -33.82 -58.89
N ALA A 686 13.18 -32.64 -59.50
CA ALA A 686 12.48 -31.50 -58.91
C ALA A 686 10.99 -31.78 -58.66
N PHE A 687 10.29 -32.47 -59.57
CA PHE A 687 8.90 -32.90 -59.38
C PHE A 687 8.74 -33.82 -58.16
N THR A 688 9.66 -34.79 -58.02
CA THR A 688 9.64 -35.74 -56.91
C THR A 688 9.91 -35.04 -55.58
N LEU A 689 10.91 -34.14 -55.54
CA LEU A 689 11.22 -33.35 -54.34
C LEU A 689 10.06 -32.45 -53.93
N ARG A 690 9.52 -31.68 -54.88
CA ARG A 690 8.36 -30.81 -54.65
C ARG A 690 7.14 -31.59 -54.15
N GLN A 691 6.86 -32.76 -54.72
CA GLN A 691 5.73 -33.58 -54.27
C GLN A 691 5.91 -34.07 -52.83
N ARG A 692 7.14 -34.46 -52.44
CA ARG A 692 7.44 -34.85 -51.05
C ARG A 692 7.26 -33.67 -50.09
N MET A 693 7.79 -32.50 -50.45
CA MET A 693 7.65 -31.27 -49.66
C MET A 693 6.18 -30.84 -49.53
N LEU A 694 5.42 -30.86 -50.63
CA LEU A 694 4.00 -30.48 -50.62
C LEU A 694 3.18 -31.43 -49.74
N ASN A 695 3.32 -32.75 -49.93
CA ASN A 695 2.62 -33.73 -49.10
C ASN A 695 2.97 -33.57 -47.62
N PHE A 696 4.24 -33.29 -47.29
CA PHE A 696 4.68 -33.08 -45.92
C PHE A 696 4.04 -31.84 -45.28
N VAL A 697 4.11 -30.69 -45.95
CA VAL A 697 3.53 -29.44 -45.45
C VAL A 697 2.01 -29.56 -45.30
N GLN A 698 1.32 -30.14 -46.29
CA GLN A 698 -0.12 -30.33 -46.23
C GLN A 698 -0.52 -31.22 -45.06
N ASN A 699 0.16 -32.35 -44.85
CA ASN A 699 -0.13 -33.23 -43.71
C ASN A 699 0.10 -32.53 -42.36
N ILE A 700 1.15 -31.70 -42.25
CA ILE A 700 1.40 -30.89 -41.04
C ILE A 700 0.28 -29.87 -40.81
N GLN A 701 -0.16 -29.17 -41.86
CA GLN A 701 -1.29 -28.24 -41.76
C GLN A 701 -2.58 -28.95 -41.34
N TYR A 702 -2.88 -30.10 -41.94
CA TYR A 702 -4.05 -30.91 -41.57
C TYR A 702 -3.99 -31.32 -40.10
N TYR A 703 -2.85 -31.80 -39.63
CA TYR A 703 -2.65 -32.15 -38.22
C TYR A 703 -2.86 -30.93 -37.30
N MET A 704 -2.25 -29.78 -37.61
CA MET A 704 -2.36 -28.58 -36.76
C MET A 704 -3.82 -28.09 -36.67
N MET A 705 -4.53 -28.02 -37.79
CA MET A 705 -5.90 -27.48 -37.81
C MET A 705 -6.94 -28.46 -37.24
N PHE A 706 -6.94 -29.71 -37.70
CA PHE A 706 -8.02 -30.66 -37.38
C PHE A 706 -7.76 -31.51 -36.14
N GLU A 707 -6.51 -31.83 -35.81
CA GLU A 707 -6.20 -32.69 -34.65
C GLU A 707 -5.96 -31.84 -33.39
N VAL A 708 -5.39 -30.64 -33.53
CA VAL A 708 -5.04 -29.79 -32.38
C VAL A 708 -6.04 -28.66 -32.18
N MET A 709 -6.25 -27.79 -33.18
CA MET A 709 -7.01 -26.55 -32.98
C MET A 709 -8.52 -26.78 -32.85
N GLU A 710 -9.14 -27.50 -33.79
CA GLU A 710 -10.59 -27.68 -33.78
C GLU A 710 -11.10 -28.44 -32.53
N PRO A 711 -10.46 -29.53 -32.07
CA PRO A 711 -10.90 -30.24 -30.88
C PRO A 711 -10.73 -29.40 -29.60
N THR A 712 -9.62 -28.66 -29.48
CA THR A 712 -9.38 -27.80 -28.30
C THR A 712 -10.34 -26.60 -28.27
N TRP A 713 -10.67 -26.03 -29.42
CA TRP A 713 -11.70 -25.00 -29.53
C TRP A 713 -13.07 -25.50 -29.09
N HIS A 714 -13.46 -26.73 -29.48
CA HIS A 714 -14.73 -27.30 -29.08
C HIS A 714 -14.81 -27.54 -27.56
N ILE A 715 -13.71 -27.95 -26.93
CA ILE A 715 -13.60 -28.06 -25.48
C ILE A 715 -13.80 -26.68 -24.81
N LEU A 716 -13.17 -25.63 -25.34
CA LEU A 716 -13.33 -24.27 -24.83
C LEU A 716 -14.79 -23.81 -24.93
N GLU A 717 -15.44 -23.99 -26.08
CA GLU A 717 -16.82 -23.57 -26.28
C GLU A 717 -17.78 -24.34 -25.35
N LYS A 718 -17.56 -25.64 -25.14
CA LYS A 718 -18.34 -26.45 -24.20
C LYS A 718 -18.17 -25.96 -22.76
N ASN A 719 -16.93 -25.69 -22.35
CA ASN A 719 -16.63 -25.23 -20.99
C ASN A 719 -17.25 -23.85 -20.74
N LEU A 720 -17.12 -22.92 -21.68
CA LEU A 720 -17.74 -21.59 -21.59
C LEU A 720 -19.27 -21.64 -21.50
N LYS A 721 -19.90 -22.59 -22.21
CA LYS A 721 -21.35 -22.83 -22.10
C LYS A 721 -21.78 -23.47 -20.79
N SER A 722 -20.89 -24.22 -20.11
CA SER A 722 -21.20 -24.85 -18.82
C SER A 722 -20.95 -23.92 -17.62
N THR A 723 -20.10 -22.91 -17.81
CA THR A 723 -19.84 -21.87 -16.79
C THR A 723 -20.92 -20.79 -16.75
N TYR A 724 -21.69 -20.66 -17.84
CA TYR A 724 -22.95 -19.93 -17.91
C TYR A 724 -24.10 -20.85 -17.50
#